data_AF-A0A093UW16-F1
#
_entry.id   AF-A0A093UW16-F1
#
_cell.length_a   1.000
_cell.length_b   1.000
_cell.length_c   1.000
_cell.angle_alpha   90.00
_cell.angle_beta   90.00
_cell.angle_gamma   90.00
#
_symmetry.space_group_name_H-M   'P 1'
#
loop_
_entity.id
_entity.type
_entity.pdbx_description
1 polymer ?
#
loop_
_entity_poly.entity_id
_entity_poly.type
_entity_poly.pdbx_seq_one_letter_code
_entity_poly.pdbx_strand_id
1 'polypeptide(L)'
;MGMAVCIFFALGKGLGLHAYEIAPEDEVPLNKATYTFVIFYDSASTAAKSSILTFFLSLTHGRKVFHFVNYATLFVVAVVGMALILEQIFHCHPLSAAFRFGTQEGHCEGIFASFLASSPYNIITDFAILLLPIPLLTRMTLPFRQKVILVFTFSLAIFVILVDLTRMAFLEHNAVVQLRLHHGASVGTVGDEDYTWRFPFAFMWSTVEVNMTLICACVPTLRPLAARFSPSLLRNPREKSEIEEGTLEGSQQVPSRGEAVAGELMDVITSRTEAEAEVEQAATRGTTDPFQKEEEPPIINVLNRRPASMLRLNVKESVPPNVLLTTLFFLWGFAYGLINVLNIRFGSLTQLSPWQTRGLHAAYFGGYMAGGILLGRPLLKKLGFAGTLIAGLYIYACGALIFWPSAVRGSLPTFVVSNIVVGSGLALLETTANLFIAICGPLEYSEVRLCVAQSFQGIGDICATELAQKALYKNPKDVAEVVNAQWTYLAIAFVAVLLSVVFYYLPLPEAPNDDLRRVAAQRPENRAKVLKYRTCNVTFGLGVWSMFFYVAGQEAHLVNFVDYVTYSDPSVSSNDLGAVGSTVWTIGRLATAFIMWKLLKPRWTLFILYIASIVFGALCIYTTGQTAVVMAMMVFLFASGIFPILFAISVRGTAQHAKTAASLLAASIGGGAFAPFAQHAAAVSRGQPWSYSTIVALWSAAAIFVVYLNFVPQAKRQVDPVKDDYIKEK
;
A
#
# COMPACT_ATOMS: atom_id res chain seq x y z
N MET A 1 -4.51 -2.20 35.16
CA MET A 1 -4.44 -1.80 36.58
C MET A 1 -3.68 -0.50 36.78
N GLY A 2 -2.40 -0.41 36.39
CA GLY A 2 -1.61 0.84 36.51
C GLY A 2 -2.30 2.08 35.94
N MET A 3 -2.80 2.00 34.70
CA MET A 3 -3.57 3.10 34.06
C MET A 3 -4.76 3.58 34.90
N ALA A 4 -5.55 2.65 35.47
CA ALA A 4 -6.73 3.00 36.26
C ALA A 4 -6.33 3.74 37.54
N VAL A 5 -5.29 3.27 38.23
CA VAL A 5 -4.75 3.94 39.43
C VAL A 5 -4.30 5.37 39.11
N CYS A 6 -3.60 5.58 37.98
CA CYS A 6 -3.18 6.91 37.56
C CYS A 6 -4.38 7.84 37.30
N ILE A 7 -5.43 7.37 36.61
CA ILE A 7 -6.64 8.17 36.38
C ILE A 7 -7.34 8.52 37.70
N PHE A 8 -7.59 7.55 38.57
CA PHE A 8 -8.28 7.81 39.84
C PHE A 8 -7.49 8.77 40.73
N PHE A 9 -6.17 8.64 40.77
CA PHE A 9 -5.31 9.59 41.48
C PHE A 9 -5.34 10.98 40.85
N ALA A 10 -5.26 11.08 39.53
CA ALA A 10 -5.30 12.34 38.80
C ALA A 10 -6.64 13.08 38.98
N LEU A 11 -7.78 12.36 39.01
CA LEU A 11 -9.10 12.92 39.32
C LEU A 11 -9.13 13.56 40.71
N GLY A 12 -8.49 12.93 41.70
CA GLY A 12 -8.33 13.51 43.04
C GLY A 12 -7.41 14.73 43.11
N LYS A 13 -6.75 15.09 42.00
CA LYS A 13 -5.79 16.20 41.87
C LYS A 13 -6.19 17.24 40.83
N GLY A 14 -7.47 17.25 40.43
CA GLY A 14 -8.03 18.28 39.54
C GLY A 14 -8.04 17.91 38.05
N LEU A 15 -7.82 16.65 37.67
CA LEU A 15 -8.01 16.20 36.28
C LEU A 15 -9.47 16.45 35.84
N GLY A 16 -9.66 17.20 34.77
CA GLY A 16 -10.99 17.60 34.29
C GLY A 16 -11.52 18.91 34.86
N LEU A 17 -10.69 19.68 35.57
CA LEU A 17 -10.91 21.11 35.85
C LEU A 17 -10.08 21.97 34.88
N HIS A 18 -10.44 23.25 34.74
CA HIS A 18 -9.63 24.19 33.98
C HIS A 18 -8.30 24.47 34.71
N ALA A 19 -7.23 24.75 33.96
CA ALA A 19 -5.89 24.94 34.53
C ALA A 19 -5.84 26.02 35.63
N TYR A 20 -6.64 27.08 35.52
CA TYR A 20 -6.73 28.16 36.52
C TYR A 20 -7.48 27.77 37.80
N GLU A 21 -8.20 26.64 37.82
CA GLU A 21 -9.00 26.15 38.95
C GLU A 21 -8.22 25.17 39.85
N ILE A 22 -7.00 24.79 39.43
CA ILE A 22 -6.17 23.80 40.10
C ILE A 22 -5.29 24.49 41.12
N ALA A 23 -5.27 23.97 42.35
CA ALA A 23 -4.38 24.46 43.38
C ALA A 23 -2.91 24.21 42.97
N PRO A 24 -1.99 25.19 43.16
CA PRO A 24 -0.58 25.05 42.76
C PRO A 24 0.14 23.83 43.37
N GLU A 25 -0.34 23.36 44.52
CA GLU A 25 0.16 22.16 45.21
C GLU A 25 -0.22 20.83 44.55
N ASP A 26 -1.32 20.81 43.78
CA ASP A 26 -1.82 19.61 43.10
C ASP A 26 -1.35 19.48 41.64
N GLU A 27 -0.75 20.54 41.07
CA GLU A 27 -0.23 20.56 39.70
C GLU A 27 0.88 19.53 39.46
N VAL A 28 1.89 19.48 40.34
CA VAL A 28 3.02 18.53 40.21
C VAL A 28 2.58 17.07 40.38
N PRO A 29 1.75 16.70 41.39
CA PRO A 29 1.16 15.36 41.48
C PRO A 29 0.31 14.98 40.26
N LEU A 30 -0.48 15.91 39.74
CA LEU A 30 -1.32 15.69 38.55
C LEU A 30 -0.45 15.39 37.31
N ASN A 31 0.59 16.19 37.08
CA ASN A 31 1.50 16.00 35.94
C ASN A 31 2.26 14.68 36.01
N LYS A 32 2.69 14.26 37.21
CA LYS A 32 3.29 12.93 37.42
C LYS A 32 2.33 11.79 37.10
N ALA A 33 1.06 11.92 37.51
CA ALA A 33 0.04 10.91 37.25
C ALA A 33 -0.29 10.80 35.75
N THR A 34 -0.42 11.95 35.07
CA THR A 34 -0.58 12.05 33.62
C THR A 34 0.60 11.43 32.88
N TYR A 35 1.83 11.82 33.20
CA TYR A 35 3.05 11.26 32.60
C TYR A 35 3.12 9.73 32.74
N THR A 36 2.83 9.23 33.95
CA THR A 36 2.86 7.78 34.24
C THR A 36 1.76 7.03 33.48
N PHE A 37 0.57 7.64 33.32
CA PHE A 37 -0.52 7.07 32.56
C PHE A 37 -0.12 6.79 31.10
N VAL A 38 0.55 7.74 30.43
CA VAL A 38 0.95 7.59 29.02
C VAL A 38 1.89 6.41 28.83
N ILE A 39 2.90 6.27 29.70
CA ILE A 39 3.86 5.15 29.64
C ILE A 39 3.14 3.81 29.81
N PHE A 40 2.19 3.73 30.73
CA PHE A 40 1.42 2.50 30.94
C PHE A 40 0.49 2.19 29.78
N TYR A 41 -0.06 3.19 29.10
CA TYR A 41 -0.87 3.00 27.91
C TYR A 41 -0.06 2.36 26.78
N ASP A 42 1.09 2.93 26.40
CA ASP A 42 1.92 2.40 25.31
C ASP A 42 2.45 0.99 25.63
N SER A 43 2.82 0.76 26.89
CA SER A 43 3.26 -0.55 27.38
C SER A 43 2.15 -1.59 27.30
N ALA A 44 0.93 -1.24 27.76
CA ALA A 44 -0.20 -2.15 27.76
C ALA A 44 -0.69 -2.47 26.34
N SER A 45 -0.77 -1.47 25.47
CA SER A 45 -1.16 -1.64 24.07
C SER A 45 -0.18 -2.54 23.33
N THR A 46 1.13 -2.28 23.45
CA THR A 46 2.19 -3.09 22.82
C THR A 46 2.18 -4.54 23.31
N ALA A 47 2.01 -4.75 24.62
CA ALA A 47 1.95 -6.10 25.20
C ALA A 47 0.71 -6.87 24.75
N ALA A 48 -0.47 -6.22 24.72
CA ALA A 48 -1.71 -6.84 24.26
C ALA A 48 -1.61 -7.27 22.80
N LYS A 49 -1.12 -6.40 21.91
CA LYS A 49 -0.90 -6.71 20.48
C LYS A 49 0.10 -7.86 20.28
N SER A 50 1.20 -7.84 21.02
CA SER A 50 2.21 -8.92 20.99
C SER A 50 1.63 -10.28 21.43
N SER A 51 0.72 -10.29 22.41
CA SER A 51 0.05 -11.51 22.87
C SER A 51 -0.84 -12.13 21.79
N ILE A 52 -1.58 -11.31 21.02
CA ILE A 52 -2.43 -11.76 19.92
C ILE A 52 -1.60 -12.40 18.80
N LEU A 53 -0.50 -11.74 18.41
CA LEU A 53 0.38 -12.25 17.35
C LEU A 53 1.06 -13.58 17.75
N THR A 54 1.48 -13.69 19.02
CA THR A 54 2.02 -14.94 19.58
C THR A 54 0.96 -16.05 19.58
N PHE A 55 -0.29 -15.72 19.91
CA PHE A 55 -1.41 -16.67 19.79
C PHE A 55 -1.62 -17.13 18.33
N PHE A 56 -1.57 -16.23 17.35
CA PHE A 56 -1.67 -16.59 15.92
C PHE A 56 -0.52 -17.49 15.44
N LEU A 57 0.70 -17.36 16.00
CA LEU A 57 1.81 -18.28 15.72
C LEU A 57 1.48 -19.69 16.22
N SER A 58 0.92 -19.81 17.43
CA SER A 58 0.52 -21.10 18.01
C SER A 58 -0.61 -21.79 17.24
N LEU A 59 -1.50 -21.03 16.59
CA LEU A 59 -2.64 -21.56 15.86
C LEU A 59 -2.27 -22.19 14.51
N THR A 60 -1.12 -21.83 13.93
CA THR A 60 -0.80 -22.10 12.53
C THR A 60 0.39 -23.02 12.33
N HIS A 61 0.28 -24.29 12.71
CA HIS A 61 1.34 -25.26 12.43
C HIS A 61 1.42 -25.60 10.92
N GLY A 62 2.64 -25.62 10.36
CA GLY A 62 2.93 -26.10 9.00
C GLY A 62 3.06 -25.04 7.88
N ARG A 63 2.63 -23.78 8.08
CA ARG A 63 2.63 -22.75 7.01
C ARG A 63 3.76 -21.72 7.17
N LYS A 64 4.92 -21.98 6.56
CA LYS A 64 6.15 -21.15 6.66
C LYS A 64 5.95 -19.67 6.31
N VAL A 65 5.13 -19.35 5.29
CA VAL A 65 4.89 -17.96 4.85
C VAL A 65 4.05 -17.19 5.89
N PHE A 66 3.04 -17.83 6.46
CA PHE A 66 2.20 -17.23 7.49
C PHE A 66 3.02 -16.92 8.75
N HIS A 67 3.88 -17.86 9.16
CA HIS A 67 4.83 -17.66 10.25
C HIS A 67 5.75 -16.49 9.99
N PHE A 68 6.34 -16.39 8.79
CA PHE A 68 7.21 -15.28 8.43
C PHE A 68 6.49 -13.92 8.54
N VAL A 69 5.28 -13.81 7.98
CA VAL A 69 4.49 -12.56 8.05
C VAL A 69 4.16 -12.21 9.50
N ASN A 70 3.77 -13.19 10.30
CA ASN A 70 3.41 -12.97 11.70
C ASN A 70 4.63 -12.58 12.56
N TYR A 71 5.77 -13.24 12.40
CA TYR A 71 7.03 -12.83 13.03
C TYR A 71 7.46 -11.42 12.60
N ALA A 72 7.28 -11.06 11.32
CA ALA A 72 7.57 -9.71 10.84
C ALA A 72 6.66 -8.68 11.51
N THR A 73 5.35 -8.92 11.58
CA THR A 73 4.40 -8.03 12.28
C THR A 73 4.72 -7.92 13.76
N LEU A 74 5.06 -9.03 14.43
CA LEU A 74 5.46 -9.05 15.84
C LEU A 74 6.73 -8.23 16.07
N PHE A 75 7.72 -8.37 15.20
CA PHE A 75 8.94 -7.58 15.25
C PHE A 75 8.65 -6.08 15.12
N VAL A 76 7.79 -5.69 14.17
CA VAL A 76 7.39 -4.28 13.99
C VAL A 76 6.68 -3.75 15.23
N VAL A 77 5.71 -4.49 15.77
CA VAL A 77 4.97 -4.09 16.99
C VAL A 77 5.91 -3.94 18.19
N ALA A 78 6.84 -4.89 18.37
CA ALA A 78 7.77 -4.85 19.49
C ALA A 78 8.77 -3.69 19.37
N VAL A 79 9.38 -3.49 18.20
CA VAL A 79 10.39 -2.45 17.98
C VAL A 79 9.77 -1.05 18.05
N VAL A 80 8.65 -0.83 17.36
CA VAL A 80 8.02 0.49 17.35
C VAL A 80 7.36 0.78 18.70
N GLY A 81 6.71 -0.20 19.32
CA GLY A 81 6.18 -0.05 20.68
C GLY A 81 7.28 0.29 21.69
N MET A 82 8.44 -0.38 21.61
CA MET A 82 9.60 -0.04 22.45
C MET A 82 10.12 1.37 22.16
N ALA A 83 10.20 1.78 20.90
CA ALA A 83 10.62 3.13 20.52
C ALA A 83 9.67 4.20 21.08
N LEU A 84 8.35 4.00 21.00
CA LEU A 84 7.36 4.92 21.56
C LEU A 84 7.45 5.01 23.08
N ILE A 85 7.64 3.87 23.76
CA ILE A 85 7.85 3.86 25.22
C ILE A 85 9.11 4.65 25.59
N LEU A 86 10.21 4.46 24.86
CA LEU A 86 11.45 5.21 25.10
C LEU A 86 11.28 6.70 24.80
N GLU A 87 10.60 7.04 23.70
CA GLU A 87 10.26 8.43 23.35
C GLU A 87 9.46 9.09 24.48
N GLN A 88 8.48 8.38 25.03
CA GLN A 88 7.65 8.92 26.11
C GLN A 88 8.42 9.05 27.43
N ILE A 89 9.37 8.14 27.70
CA ILE A 89 10.26 8.22 28.88
C ILE A 89 11.22 9.40 28.77
N PHE A 90 11.73 9.69 27.57
CA PHE A 90 12.73 10.74 27.33
C PHE A 90 12.16 12.01 26.67
N HIS A 91 10.85 12.22 26.78
CA HIS A 91 10.13 13.30 26.10
C HIS A 91 10.56 14.72 26.52
N CYS A 92 11.20 14.85 27.70
CA CYS A 92 11.76 16.10 28.21
C CYS A 92 13.25 15.95 28.51
N HIS A 93 14.05 16.94 28.09
CA HIS A 93 15.46 17.06 28.45
C HIS A 93 15.70 18.37 29.23
N PRO A 94 16.03 18.30 30.54
CA PRO A 94 16.10 17.12 31.41
C PRO A 94 14.71 16.59 31.83
N LEU A 95 14.63 15.30 32.21
CA LEU A 95 13.37 14.62 32.61
C LEU A 95 12.61 15.34 33.72
N SER A 96 13.32 16.05 34.61
CA SER A 96 12.71 16.83 35.69
C SER A 96 11.78 17.95 35.19
N ALA A 97 11.98 18.43 33.95
CA ALA A 97 11.16 19.45 33.33
C ALA A 97 9.73 18.95 33.02
N ALA A 98 9.50 17.64 32.92
CA ALA A 98 8.18 17.07 32.69
C ALA A 98 7.19 17.27 33.85
N PHE A 99 7.69 17.65 35.04
CA PHE A 99 6.89 17.71 36.26
C PHE A 99 6.77 19.12 36.87
N ARG A 100 7.51 20.10 36.37
CA ARG A 100 7.58 21.46 36.94
C ARG A 100 7.46 22.50 35.82
N PHE A 101 6.27 23.01 35.57
CA PHE A 101 6.08 24.14 34.68
C PHE A 101 6.59 25.42 35.38
N GLY A 102 7.48 26.18 34.74
CA GLY A 102 7.89 27.51 35.21
C GLY A 102 9.38 27.73 35.52
N THR A 103 10.25 26.72 35.46
CA THR A 103 11.71 26.92 35.53
C THR A 103 12.34 26.76 34.14
N GLN A 104 12.75 27.87 33.52
CA GLN A 104 13.13 28.04 32.09
C GLN A 104 14.39 27.30 31.58
N GLU A 105 14.70 26.08 32.02
CA GLU A 105 15.91 25.35 31.55
C GLU A 105 15.63 23.91 31.08
N GLY A 106 14.57 23.69 30.31
CA GLY A 106 14.31 22.38 29.70
C GLY A 106 13.55 22.46 28.38
N HIS A 107 13.99 21.68 27.39
CA HIS A 107 13.25 21.46 26.15
C HIS A 107 12.38 20.21 26.33
N CYS A 108 11.06 20.40 26.33
CA CYS A 108 10.07 19.34 26.26
C CYS A 108 9.38 19.41 24.90
N GLU A 109 9.18 18.25 24.27
CA GLU A 109 8.21 18.15 23.18
C GLU A 109 6.79 18.24 23.77
N GLY A 110 5.78 18.57 22.97
CA GLY A 110 4.41 18.66 23.46
C GLY A 110 3.79 17.27 23.60
N ILE A 111 3.21 16.95 24.76
CA ILE A 111 2.53 15.66 25.02
C ILE A 111 1.49 15.40 23.94
N PHE A 112 0.75 16.43 23.55
CA PHE A 112 -0.26 16.39 22.52
C PHE A 112 0.31 15.97 21.13
N ALA A 113 1.48 16.49 20.76
CA ALA A 113 2.15 16.15 19.52
C ALA A 113 2.61 14.68 19.49
N SER A 114 3.12 14.17 20.61
CA SER A 114 3.49 12.75 20.73
C SER A 114 2.28 11.81 20.67
N PHE A 115 1.15 12.16 21.29
CA PHE A 115 -0.10 11.38 21.17
C PHE A 115 -0.65 11.35 19.74
N LEU A 116 -0.66 12.50 19.06
CA LEU A 116 -1.05 12.55 17.65
C LEU A 116 -0.10 11.72 16.79
N ALA A 117 1.17 11.63 17.16
CA ALA A 117 2.15 10.91 16.39
C ALA A 117 2.21 9.39 16.65
N SER A 118 1.85 8.92 17.84
CA SER A 118 1.78 7.48 18.17
C SER A 118 0.53 6.79 17.62
N SER A 119 -0.54 7.55 17.39
CA SER A 119 -1.85 6.99 17.08
C SER A 119 -1.99 6.38 15.68
N PRO A 120 -1.41 6.94 14.62
CA PRO A 120 -1.36 6.30 13.32
C PRO A 120 -0.64 4.94 13.37
N TYR A 121 0.38 4.80 14.23
CA TYR A 121 1.03 3.51 14.46
C TYR A 121 0.09 2.49 15.12
N ASN A 122 -0.69 2.92 16.12
CA ASN A 122 -1.68 2.04 16.74
C ASN A 122 -2.71 1.57 15.71
N ILE A 123 -3.25 2.48 14.91
CA ILE A 123 -4.18 2.15 13.82
C ILE A 123 -3.55 1.17 12.81
N ILE A 124 -2.31 1.41 12.35
CA ILE A 124 -1.60 0.51 11.41
C ILE A 124 -1.47 -0.90 11.98
N THR A 125 -1.06 -1.02 13.25
CA THR A 125 -0.85 -2.30 13.89
C THR A 125 -2.15 -3.04 14.15
N ASP A 126 -3.24 -2.34 14.45
CA ASP A 126 -4.57 -2.94 14.59
C ASP A 126 -5.13 -3.45 13.26
N PHE A 127 -4.93 -2.70 12.16
CA PHE A 127 -5.22 -3.22 10.82
C PHE A 127 -4.37 -4.44 10.46
N ALA A 128 -3.09 -4.46 10.83
CA ALA A 128 -2.20 -5.60 10.60
C ALA A 128 -2.77 -6.87 11.27
N ILE A 129 -3.15 -6.75 12.54
CA ILE A 129 -3.67 -7.83 13.36
C ILE A 129 -5.04 -8.29 12.86
N LEU A 130 -5.90 -7.35 12.43
CA LEU A 130 -7.20 -7.64 11.84
C LEU A 130 -7.05 -8.49 10.58
N LEU A 131 -6.14 -8.13 9.66
CA LEU A 131 -6.04 -8.79 8.35
C LEU A 131 -5.32 -10.14 8.40
N LEU A 132 -4.39 -10.32 9.33
CA LEU A 132 -3.54 -11.51 9.44
C LEU A 132 -4.33 -12.84 9.50
N PRO A 133 -5.40 -13.00 10.30
CA PRO A 133 -6.13 -14.26 10.37
C PRO A 133 -7.07 -14.50 9.17
N ILE A 134 -7.45 -13.49 8.38
CA ILE A 134 -8.41 -13.63 7.26
C ILE A 134 -7.98 -14.73 6.25
N PRO A 135 -6.72 -14.76 5.76
CA PRO A 135 -6.16 -15.84 4.94
C PRO A 135 -6.33 -17.26 5.48
N LEU A 136 -6.21 -17.42 6.79
CA LEU A 136 -6.30 -18.72 7.45
C LEU A 136 -7.75 -19.21 7.48
N LEU A 137 -8.67 -18.29 7.73
CA LEU A 137 -10.04 -18.60 8.11
C LEU A 137 -10.96 -18.86 6.93
N THR A 138 -10.76 -18.19 5.80
CA THR A 138 -11.62 -18.45 4.64
C THR A 138 -11.25 -19.74 3.89
N ARG A 139 -10.08 -20.33 4.16
CA ARG A 139 -9.67 -21.63 3.59
C ARG A 139 -10.31 -22.82 4.31
N MET A 140 -10.94 -22.60 5.46
CA MET A 140 -11.61 -23.65 6.22
C MET A 140 -13.12 -23.54 5.97
N THR A 141 -13.76 -24.63 5.52
CA THR A 141 -15.22 -24.76 5.49
C THR A 141 -15.72 -24.93 6.91
N LEU A 142 -15.73 -23.84 7.67
CA LEU A 142 -16.10 -23.85 9.07
C LEU A 142 -17.63 -23.95 9.20
N PRO A 143 -18.15 -24.83 10.08
CA PRO A 143 -19.58 -24.87 10.38
C PRO A 143 -20.05 -23.50 10.90
N PHE A 144 -21.29 -23.11 10.56
CA PHE A 144 -21.84 -21.76 10.77
C PHE A 144 -21.58 -21.17 12.18
N ARG A 145 -21.59 -22.02 13.22
CA ARG A 145 -21.35 -21.60 14.62
C ARG A 145 -19.90 -21.21 14.92
N GLN A 146 -18.91 -21.80 14.24
CA GLN A 146 -17.49 -21.37 14.34
C GLN A 146 -17.25 -20.05 13.58
N LYS A 147 -18.04 -19.77 12.55
CA LYS A 147 -18.04 -18.50 11.82
C LYS A 147 -18.57 -17.35 12.67
N VAL A 148 -19.50 -17.58 13.60
CA VAL A 148 -20.06 -16.54 14.50
C VAL A 148 -19.02 -15.97 15.47
N ILE A 149 -18.27 -16.82 16.17
CA ILE A 149 -17.20 -16.37 17.10
C ILE A 149 -16.17 -15.55 16.33
N LEU A 150 -15.87 -15.99 15.11
CA LEU A 150 -14.92 -15.32 14.26
C LEU A 150 -15.41 -13.94 13.79
N VAL A 151 -16.64 -13.85 13.28
CA VAL A 151 -17.27 -12.57 12.93
C VAL A 151 -17.27 -11.64 14.15
N PHE A 152 -17.56 -12.15 15.34
CA PHE A 152 -17.50 -11.37 16.58
C PHE A 152 -16.09 -10.85 16.89
N THR A 153 -15.04 -11.66 16.75
CA THR A 153 -13.64 -11.19 16.92
C THR A 153 -13.25 -10.11 15.91
N PHE A 154 -13.68 -10.24 14.65
CA PHE A 154 -13.47 -9.22 13.62
C PHE A 154 -14.23 -7.93 13.93
N SER A 155 -15.48 -8.02 14.38
CA SER A 155 -16.28 -6.87 14.76
C SER A 155 -15.67 -6.11 15.95
N LEU A 156 -15.12 -6.82 16.93
CA LEU A 156 -14.40 -6.20 18.05
C LEU A 156 -13.11 -5.49 17.59
N ALA A 157 -12.35 -6.10 16.67
CA ALA A 157 -11.15 -5.46 16.14
C ALA A 157 -11.46 -4.24 15.26
N ILE A 158 -12.55 -4.25 14.48
CA ILE A 158 -13.07 -3.04 13.80
C ILE A 158 -13.48 -1.97 14.82
N PHE A 159 -14.10 -2.37 15.93
CA PHE A 159 -14.50 -1.45 16.98
C PHE A 159 -13.29 -0.79 17.67
N VAL A 160 -12.20 -1.51 17.91
CA VAL A 160 -10.93 -0.94 18.42
C VAL A 160 -10.44 0.18 17.49
N ILE A 161 -10.45 -0.06 16.16
CA ILE A 161 -10.07 0.96 15.18
C ILE A 161 -11.00 2.18 15.28
N LEU A 162 -12.32 2.00 15.42
CA LEU A 162 -13.24 3.12 15.59
C LEU A 162 -12.96 3.92 16.87
N VAL A 163 -12.58 3.25 17.96
CA VAL A 163 -12.18 3.89 19.22
C VAL A 163 -10.90 4.72 19.05
N ASP A 164 -9.93 4.24 18.28
CA ASP A 164 -8.73 5.03 17.95
C ASP A 164 -9.08 6.27 17.14
N LEU A 165 -10.01 6.14 16.19
CA LEU A 165 -10.48 7.27 15.38
C LEU A 165 -11.23 8.31 16.20
N THR A 166 -12.07 7.91 17.14
CA THR A 166 -12.75 8.86 18.03
C THR A 166 -11.74 9.57 18.93
N ARG A 167 -10.79 8.83 19.52
CA ARG A 167 -9.70 9.43 20.31
C ARG A 167 -8.92 10.47 19.51
N MET A 168 -8.58 10.16 18.26
CA MET A 168 -7.92 11.08 17.33
C MET A 168 -8.75 12.32 17.03
N ALA A 169 -10.03 12.17 16.67
CA ALA A 169 -10.93 13.28 16.38
C ALA A 169 -11.04 14.27 17.56
N PHE A 170 -11.11 13.75 18.78
CA PHE A 170 -11.15 14.59 19.98
C PHE A 170 -9.82 15.28 20.22
N LEU A 171 -8.69 14.56 20.11
CA LEU A 171 -7.37 15.16 20.26
C LEU A 171 -7.21 16.31 19.24
N GLU A 172 -7.41 16.04 17.96
CA GLU A 172 -7.17 17.02 16.90
C GLU A 172 -8.09 18.25 17.00
N HIS A 173 -9.36 18.10 17.35
CA HIS A 173 -10.26 19.24 17.61
C HIS A 173 -9.65 20.20 18.65
N ASN A 174 -8.97 19.66 19.66
CA ASN A 174 -8.32 20.46 20.69
C ASN A 174 -7.06 21.18 20.16
N ALA A 175 -6.30 20.52 19.29
CA ALA A 175 -5.17 21.13 18.58
C ALA A 175 -5.61 22.34 17.75
N VAL A 176 -6.68 22.17 16.95
CA VAL A 176 -7.16 23.20 16.02
C VAL A 176 -7.61 24.44 16.78
N VAL A 177 -8.30 24.25 17.91
CA VAL A 177 -8.78 25.36 18.73
C VAL A 177 -7.60 26.18 19.26
N GLN A 178 -6.54 25.56 19.75
CA GLN A 178 -5.38 26.30 20.24
C GLN A 178 -4.52 26.93 19.13
N LEU A 179 -4.39 26.25 17.98
CA LEU A 179 -3.72 26.81 16.80
C LEU A 179 -4.43 28.06 16.24
N ARG A 180 -5.76 28.14 16.35
CA ARG A 180 -6.53 29.34 15.96
C ARG A 180 -6.32 30.51 16.91
N LEU A 181 -5.98 30.25 18.16
CA LEU A 181 -5.70 31.28 19.16
C LEU A 181 -4.28 31.83 19.01
N HIS A 182 -3.31 31.00 18.62
CA HIS A 182 -1.94 31.40 18.34
C HIS A 182 -1.64 31.44 16.83
N HIS A 183 -1.98 32.56 16.18
CA HIS A 183 -1.65 32.81 14.77
C HIS A 183 -0.13 32.63 14.51
N GLY A 184 0.24 31.55 13.83
CA GLY A 184 1.61 31.30 13.37
C GLY A 184 2.38 30.19 14.11
N ALA A 185 1.78 29.51 15.09
CA ALA A 185 2.39 28.35 15.74
C ALA A 185 2.23 27.08 14.89
N SER A 186 3.27 26.24 14.80
CA SER A 186 3.16 24.90 14.22
C SER A 186 2.55 23.93 15.24
N VAL A 187 1.92 22.83 14.80
CA VAL A 187 1.25 21.83 15.67
C VAL A 187 2.14 21.36 16.83
N GLY A 188 3.45 21.33 16.64
CA GLY A 188 4.43 20.93 17.67
C GLY A 188 4.88 22.02 18.65
N THR A 189 4.44 23.28 18.49
CA THR A 189 4.92 24.45 19.29
C THR A 189 3.83 25.12 20.11
N VAL A 190 2.60 24.62 20.05
CA VAL A 190 1.47 25.20 20.78
C VAL A 190 1.63 24.87 22.26
N GLY A 191 1.81 25.90 23.08
CA GLY A 191 1.86 25.79 24.54
C GLY A 191 0.47 25.56 25.13
N ASP A 192 0.38 24.59 26.04
CA ASP A 192 -0.85 24.09 26.65
C ASP A 192 -1.40 25.05 27.73
N GLU A 193 -2.11 26.11 27.34
CA GLU A 193 -2.72 27.01 28.35
C GLU A 193 -3.94 26.40 29.07
N ASP A 194 -4.51 25.28 28.61
CA ASP A 194 -5.65 24.61 29.29
C ASP A 194 -5.81 23.12 28.95
N TYR A 195 -4.74 22.33 29.12
CA TYR A 195 -4.73 20.90 28.81
C TYR A 195 -5.56 20.07 29.80
N THR A 196 -5.63 20.48 31.07
CA THR A 196 -6.24 19.68 32.15
C THR A 196 -7.74 19.41 31.97
N TRP A 197 -8.47 20.34 31.33
CA TRP A 197 -9.90 20.19 31.04
C TRP A 197 -10.17 19.16 29.92
N ARG A 198 -9.27 19.07 28.93
CA ARG A 198 -9.52 18.35 27.67
C ARG A 198 -8.91 16.95 27.62
N PHE A 199 -7.80 16.71 28.30
CA PHE A 199 -7.11 15.41 28.38
C PHE A 199 -7.91 14.23 28.98
N PRO A 200 -8.86 14.40 29.93
CA PRO A 200 -9.59 13.27 30.51
C PRO A 200 -10.33 12.43 29.46
N PHE A 201 -10.88 13.06 28.41
CA PHE A 201 -11.54 12.35 27.32
C PHE A 201 -10.58 11.47 26.52
N ALA A 202 -9.36 11.95 26.26
CA ALA A 202 -8.33 11.15 25.59
C ALA A 202 -7.91 9.95 26.45
N PHE A 203 -7.78 10.11 27.77
CA PHE A 203 -7.45 9.02 28.71
C PHE A 203 -8.58 7.98 28.82
N MET A 204 -9.84 8.44 28.80
CA MET A 204 -11.00 7.55 28.75
C MET A 204 -10.96 6.65 27.51
N TRP A 205 -10.80 7.24 26.31
CA TRP A 205 -10.73 6.47 25.07
C TRP A 205 -9.51 5.54 25.01
N SER A 206 -8.35 6.00 25.51
CA SER A 206 -7.14 5.16 25.64
C SER A 206 -7.37 3.94 26.55
N THR A 207 -8.17 4.12 27.60
CA THR A 207 -8.56 3.03 28.50
C THR A 207 -9.53 2.07 27.79
N VAL A 208 -10.51 2.60 27.04
CA VAL A 208 -11.44 1.76 26.25
C VAL A 208 -10.69 0.93 25.21
N GLU A 209 -9.75 1.53 24.49
CA GLU A 209 -8.90 0.88 23.48
C GLU A 209 -8.18 -0.33 24.06
N VAL A 210 -7.37 -0.14 25.11
CA VAL A 210 -6.59 -1.22 25.72
C VAL A 210 -7.49 -2.34 26.25
N ASN A 211 -8.63 -2.01 26.88
CA ASN A 211 -9.56 -3.02 27.38
C ASN A 211 -10.23 -3.80 26.23
N MET A 212 -10.61 -3.13 25.14
CA MET A 212 -11.20 -3.80 23.97
C MET A 212 -10.18 -4.70 23.25
N THR A 213 -8.93 -4.28 23.14
CA THR A 213 -7.83 -5.09 22.60
C THR A 213 -7.57 -6.32 23.46
N LEU A 214 -7.61 -6.18 24.80
CA LEU A 214 -7.51 -7.33 25.72
C LEU A 214 -8.69 -8.29 25.60
N ILE A 215 -9.92 -7.77 25.46
CA ILE A 215 -11.09 -8.62 25.20
C ILE A 215 -10.87 -9.39 23.90
N CYS A 216 -10.49 -8.71 22.81
CA CYS A 216 -10.21 -9.32 21.52
C CYS A 216 -9.15 -10.44 21.61
N ALA A 217 -8.08 -10.23 22.36
CA ALA A 217 -7.03 -11.23 22.60
C ALA A 217 -7.54 -12.48 23.32
N CYS A 218 -8.47 -12.31 24.27
CA CYS A 218 -9.00 -13.40 25.07
C CYS A 218 -10.10 -14.20 24.36
N VAL A 219 -10.89 -13.61 23.44
CA VAL A 219 -12.04 -14.31 22.81
C VAL A 219 -11.69 -15.67 22.19
N PRO A 220 -10.61 -15.83 21.39
CA PRO A 220 -10.27 -17.12 20.79
C PRO A 220 -10.00 -18.23 21.83
N THR A 221 -9.46 -17.87 22.99
CA THR A 221 -9.12 -18.80 24.08
C THR A 221 -10.33 -19.23 24.92
N LEU A 222 -11.46 -18.50 24.83
CA LEU A 222 -12.70 -18.82 25.57
C LEU A 222 -13.50 -19.98 24.95
N ARG A 223 -13.17 -20.42 23.72
CA ARG A 223 -13.86 -21.50 23.01
C ARG A 223 -13.98 -22.81 23.80
N PRO A 224 -12.92 -23.36 24.43
CA PRO A 224 -13.01 -24.62 25.19
C PRO A 224 -13.88 -24.46 26.44
N LEU A 225 -13.91 -23.26 27.03
CA LEU A 225 -14.71 -22.94 28.21
C LEU A 225 -16.21 -22.85 27.86
N ALA A 226 -16.54 -22.17 26.76
CA ALA A 226 -17.91 -22.09 26.25
C ALA A 226 -18.49 -23.47 25.93
N ALA A 227 -17.67 -24.38 25.38
CA ALA A 227 -18.06 -25.76 25.11
C ALA A 227 -18.41 -26.56 26.39
N ARG A 228 -17.79 -26.23 27.52
CA ARG A 228 -17.98 -26.91 28.80
C ARG A 228 -19.24 -26.42 29.55
N PHE A 229 -19.56 -25.13 29.47
CA PHE A 229 -20.69 -24.54 30.19
C PHE A 229 -22.02 -24.58 29.43
N SER A 230 -22.01 -24.62 28.10
CA SER A 230 -23.23 -24.71 27.28
C SER A 230 -23.06 -25.67 26.10
N PRO A 231 -23.13 -27.00 26.33
CA PRO A 231 -23.08 -27.98 25.25
C PRO A 231 -24.25 -27.85 24.28
N SER A 232 -25.38 -27.26 24.70
CA SER A 232 -26.54 -26.95 23.86
C SER A 232 -26.23 -25.89 22.79
N LEU A 233 -25.27 -24.99 23.03
CA LEU A 233 -24.81 -24.01 22.04
C LEU A 233 -24.02 -24.66 20.89
N LEU A 234 -23.51 -25.88 21.08
CA LEU A 234 -22.73 -26.64 20.10
C LEU A 234 -23.49 -27.83 19.47
N ARG A 235 -24.64 -28.24 20.03
CA ARG A 235 -25.41 -29.39 19.53
C ARG A 235 -26.20 -29.06 18.26
N ASN A 236 -26.06 -29.89 17.23
CA ASN A 236 -26.78 -29.77 15.95
C ASN A 236 -28.27 -30.14 16.15
N PRO A 237 -29.23 -29.38 15.59
CA PRO A 237 -30.66 -29.73 15.67
C PRO A 237 -31.02 -31.05 14.97
N ARG A 238 -30.17 -31.52 14.04
CA ARG A 238 -30.37 -32.75 13.26
C ARG A 238 -30.29 -34.03 14.08
N GLU A 239 -29.69 -33.99 15.26
CA GLU A 239 -29.55 -35.15 16.14
C GLU A 239 -30.79 -35.36 17.04
N LYS A 240 -31.74 -34.41 16.99
CA LYS A 240 -32.99 -34.51 17.76
C LYS A 240 -34.02 -35.43 17.09
N SER A 241 -33.88 -35.71 15.79
CA SER A 241 -34.79 -36.57 15.04
C SER A 241 -34.38 -38.05 15.01
N GLU A 242 -33.12 -38.39 15.33
CA GLU A 242 -32.66 -39.79 15.26
C GLU A 242 -32.72 -40.52 16.62
N ILE A 243 -32.87 -39.81 17.74
CA ILE A 243 -32.91 -40.42 19.08
C ILE A 243 -34.33 -40.87 19.49
N GLU A 244 -35.39 -40.39 18.82
CA GLU A 244 -36.77 -40.86 19.09
C GLU A 244 -37.12 -42.22 18.45
N GLU A 245 -36.32 -42.73 17.50
CA GLU A 245 -36.62 -44.01 16.81
C GLU A 245 -35.72 -45.20 17.22
N GLY A 246 -34.68 -44.99 18.04
CA GLY A 246 -33.69 -46.03 18.36
C GLY A 246 -33.73 -46.50 19.81
N THR A 247 -34.84 -47.08 20.27
CA THR A 247 -34.86 -47.83 21.53
C THR A 247 -34.58 -49.29 21.23
N LEU A 248 -33.47 -49.85 21.73
CA LEU A 248 -33.29 -51.20 22.30
C LEU A 248 -31.86 -51.75 22.08
N GLU A 249 -31.37 -52.40 23.15
CA GLU A 249 -30.22 -53.31 23.27
C GLU A 249 -28.84 -52.76 23.65
N GLY A 250 -28.30 -53.28 24.76
CA GLY A 250 -26.85 -53.38 25.00
C GLY A 250 -26.32 -52.75 26.28
N SER A 251 -26.50 -53.41 27.43
CA SER A 251 -25.80 -53.09 28.68
C SER A 251 -24.31 -53.45 28.60
N GLN A 252 -23.41 -52.47 28.61
CA GLN A 252 -22.01 -52.62 28.99
C GLN A 252 -21.54 -51.44 29.86
N GLN A 253 -20.73 -51.77 30.86
CA GLN A 253 -20.28 -50.90 31.96
C GLN A 253 -19.66 -49.58 31.50
N VAL A 254 -20.11 -48.49 32.12
CA VAL A 254 -19.64 -47.12 31.93
C VAL A 254 -18.26 -46.94 32.61
N PRO A 255 -17.17 -46.60 31.89
CA PRO A 255 -15.97 -46.06 32.51
C PRO A 255 -16.18 -44.58 32.87
N SER A 256 -15.41 -44.08 33.84
CA SER A 256 -15.54 -42.72 34.34
C SER A 256 -15.41 -41.67 33.21
N ARG A 257 -16.38 -40.75 33.15
CA ARG A 257 -16.62 -39.76 32.08
C ARG A 257 -15.47 -38.75 31.86
N GLY A 258 -14.43 -38.77 32.69
CA GLY A 258 -13.25 -37.91 32.56
C GLY A 258 -12.12 -38.50 31.70
N GLU A 259 -11.95 -39.82 31.70
CA GLU A 259 -10.86 -40.50 30.99
C GLU A 259 -11.25 -40.89 29.56
N ALA A 260 -12.52 -41.22 29.32
CA ALA A 260 -13.04 -41.57 27.99
C ALA A 260 -12.95 -40.40 26.99
N VAL A 261 -13.16 -39.16 27.43
CA VAL A 261 -13.10 -37.97 26.56
C VAL A 261 -11.66 -37.60 26.20
N ALA A 262 -10.70 -37.87 27.08
CA ALA A 262 -9.28 -37.67 26.78
C ALA A 262 -8.75 -38.75 25.82
N GLY A 263 -9.19 -40.00 26.00
CA GLY A 263 -8.92 -41.11 25.09
C GLY A 263 -9.50 -40.90 23.70
N GLU A 264 -10.80 -40.58 23.59
CA GLU A 264 -11.47 -40.33 22.31
C GLU A 264 -10.90 -39.11 21.58
N LEU A 265 -10.48 -38.06 22.29
CA LEU A 265 -9.87 -36.88 21.66
C LEU A 265 -8.46 -37.18 21.16
N MET A 266 -7.67 -38.01 21.87
CA MET A 266 -6.37 -38.44 21.36
C MET A 266 -6.52 -39.42 20.20
N ASP A 267 -7.48 -40.35 20.26
CA ASP A 267 -7.75 -41.30 19.17
C ASP A 267 -8.31 -40.62 17.91
N VAL A 268 -9.10 -39.55 18.05
CA VAL A 268 -9.55 -38.74 16.89
C VAL A 268 -8.41 -37.90 16.32
N ILE A 269 -7.42 -37.52 17.13
CA ILE A 269 -6.22 -36.80 16.65
C ILE A 269 -5.25 -37.79 15.97
N THR A 270 -4.99 -38.97 16.55
CA THR A 270 -4.10 -40.00 15.98
C THR A 270 -4.71 -40.68 14.76
N SER A 271 -6.00 -41.04 14.76
CA SER A 271 -6.67 -41.62 13.58
C SER A 271 -6.72 -40.66 12.40
N ARG A 272 -6.79 -39.35 12.66
CA ARG A 272 -6.67 -38.32 11.62
C ARG A 272 -5.23 -38.17 11.11
N THR A 273 -4.25 -38.42 11.97
CA THR A 273 -2.82 -38.43 11.61
C THR A 273 -2.46 -39.67 10.80
N GLU A 274 -3.04 -40.84 11.11
CA GLU A 274 -2.88 -42.09 10.36
C GLU A 274 -3.61 -42.04 9.02
N ALA A 275 -4.83 -41.48 8.96
CA ALA A 275 -5.54 -41.26 7.70
C ALA A 275 -4.84 -40.23 6.80
N GLU A 276 -4.20 -39.19 7.36
CA GLU A 276 -3.39 -38.24 6.59
C GLU A 276 -2.06 -38.88 6.12
N ALA A 277 -1.45 -39.76 6.93
CA ALA A 277 -0.24 -40.50 6.54
C ALA A 277 -0.52 -41.60 5.49
N GLU A 278 -1.68 -42.26 5.54
CA GLU A 278 -2.12 -43.23 4.52
C GLU A 278 -2.51 -42.54 3.21
N VAL A 279 -3.09 -41.34 3.25
CA VAL A 279 -3.35 -40.53 2.04
C VAL A 279 -2.03 -40.04 1.41
N GLU A 280 -1.01 -39.73 2.22
CA GLU A 280 0.32 -39.34 1.74
C GLU A 280 1.13 -40.54 1.18
N GLN A 281 0.94 -41.75 1.72
CA GLN A 281 1.52 -42.99 1.19
C GLN A 281 0.77 -43.58 -0.02
N ALA A 282 -0.55 -43.38 -0.11
CA ALA A 282 -1.34 -43.78 -1.28
C ALA A 282 -1.07 -42.89 -2.50
N ALA A 283 -0.78 -41.60 -2.27
CA ALA A 283 -0.34 -40.66 -3.31
C ALA A 283 1.01 -41.05 -3.95
N THR A 284 1.82 -41.88 -3.28
CA THR A 284 3.12 -42.35 -3.78
C THR A 284 3.07 -43.66 -4.58
N ARG A 285 1.90 -44.32 -4.71
CA ARG A 285 1.74 -45.60 -5.42
C ARG A 285 0.99 -45.53 -6.75
N GLY A 286 0.55 -44.36 -7.21
CA GLY A 286 -0.08 -44.17 -8.51
C GLY A 286 0.95 -44.02 -9.64
N THR A 287 1.07 -45.01 -10.52
CA THR A 287 1.90 -44.96 -11.73
C THR A 287 1.36 -43.92 -12.72
N THR A 288 1.92 -42.72 -12.73
CA THR A 288 1.78 -41.75 -13.84
C THR A 288 2.99 -40.79 -13.91
N ASP A 289 3.70 -40.85 -15.05
CA ASP A 289 4.68 -39.94 -15.68
C ASP A 289 5.66 -39.09 -14.79
N PRO A 290 7.00 -39.25 -14.91
CA PRO A 290 8.00 -38.59 -14.02
C PRO A 290 8.13 -37.06 -14.10
N PHE A 291 7.27 -36.36 -14.85
CA PHE A 291 7.42 -34.92 -15.14
C PHE A 291 6.35 -34.00 -14.51
N GLN A 292 5.37 -34.51 -13.76
CA GLN A 292 4.41 -33.67 -13.03
C GLN A 292 4.80 -33.52 -11.56
N LYS A 293 5.57 -32.47 -11.25
CA LYS A 293 5.68 -31.97 -9.87
C LYS A 293 4.58 -30.92 -9.69
N GLU A 294 3.43 -31.31 -9.12
CA GLU A 294 2.35 -30.37 -8.81
C GLU A 294 2.85 -29.33 -7.78
N GLU A 295 3.11 -28.09 -8.22
CA GLU A 295 3.33 -26.95 -7.33
C GLU A 295 1.99 -26.55 -6.69
N GLU A 296 1.96 -26.47 -5.36
CA GLU A 296 0.80 -26.01 -4.58
C GLU A 296 0.24 -24.67 -5.12
N PRO A 297 -1.10 -24.50 -5.22
CA PRO A 297 -1.68 -23.26 -5.71
C PRO A 297 -1.35 -22.08 -4.76
N PRO A 298 -1.16 -20.85 -5.30
CA PRO A 298 -0.77 -19.69 -4.50
C PRO A 298 -1.75 -19.38 -3.35
N ILE A 299 -1.20 -18.82 -2.28
CA ILE A 299 -1.75 -18.74 -0.92
C ILE A 299 -3.10 -17.99 -0.82
N ILE A 300 -3.54 -17.22 -1.83
CA ILE A 300 -4.66 -16.28 -1.69
C ILE A 300 -5.86 -16.55 -2.60
N ASN A 301 -5.83 -17.52 -3.52
CA ASN A 301 -6.99 -17.79 -4.39
C ASN A 301 -8.00 -18.76 -3.74
N VAL A 302 -8.62 -18.34 -2.64
CA VAL A 302 -9.42 -19.20 -1.75
C VAL A 302 -10.76 -19.64 -2.36
N LEU A 303 -11.31 -18.87 -3.29
CA LEU A 303 -12.59 -19.19 -3.94
C LEU A 303 -12.46 -20.07 -5.19
N ASN A 304 -11.24 -20.28 -5.73
CA ASN A 304 -11.07 -21.01 -6.98
C ASN A 304 -10.04 -22.13 -6.83
N ARG A 305 -10.51 -23.36 -6.65
CA ARG A 305 -9.64 -24.56 -6.54
C ARG A 305 -8.80 -24.81 -7.81
N ARG A 306 -9.16 -24.20 -8.96
CA ARG A 306 -8.39 -24.19 -10.21
C ARG A 306 -8.60 -22.85 -10.93
N PRO A 307 -7.79 -21.80 -10.68
CA PRO A 307 -7.92 -20.56 -11.43
C PRO A 307 -7.63 -20.81 -12.91
N ALA A 308 -8.52 -20.34 -13.78
CA ALA A 308 -8.28 -20.34 -15.22
C ALA A 308 -6.96 -19.60 -15.48
N SER A 309 -6.11 -20.19 -16.31
CA SER A 309 -4.85 -19.55 -16.69
C SER A 309 -5.13 -18.28 -17.47
N MET A 310 -4.64 -17.14 -17.00
CA MET A 310 -4.89 -15.84 -17.64
C MET A 310 -4.38 -15.78 -19.09
N LEU A 311 -3.43 -16.66 -19.44
CA LEU A 311 -2.83 -16.80 -20.77
C LEU A 311 -3.70 -17.60 -21.76
N ARG A 312 -4.73 -18.30 -21.27
CA ARG A 312 -5.65 -19.12 -22.06
C ARG A 312 -6.97 -18.42 -22.36
N LEU A 313 -7.21 -17.25 -21.74
CA LEU A 313 -8.46 -16.52 -21.88
C LEU A 313 -8.60 -15.93 -23.30
N ASN A 314 -9.76 -16.17 -23.91
CA ASN A 314 -10.11 -15.49 -25.17
C ASN A 314 -10.44 -14.01 -24.92
N VAL A 315 -10.57 -13.20 -25.97
CA VAL A 315 -10.90 -11.77 -25.88
C VAL A 315 -12.10 -11.54 -24.96
N LYS A 316 -13.24 -12.22 -25.20
CA LYS A 316 -14.47 -12.06 -24.41
C LYS A 316 -14.30 -12.43 -22.93
N GLU A 317 -13.55 -13.50 -22.65
CA GLU A 317 -13.32 -14.00 -21.30
C GLU A 317 -12.30 -13.15 -20.53
N SER A 318 -11.41 -12.47 -21.26
CA SER A 318 -10.43 -11.54 -20.68
C SER A 318 -11.03 -10.18 -20.32
N VAL A 319 -12.19 -9.80 -20.86
CA VAL A 319 -12.81 -8.48 -20.59
C VAL A 319 -13.17 -8.32 -19.10
N PRO A 320 -13.92 -9.23 -18.45
CA PRO A 320 -14.31 -9.04 -17.04
C PRO A 320 -13.13 -8.80 -16.07
N PRO A 321 -12.06 -9.62 -16.04
CA PRO A 321 -10.94 -9.36 -15.12
C PRO A 321 -10.17 -8.08 -15.45
N ASN A 322 -10.07 -7.71 -16.74
CA ASN A 322 -9.42 -6.47 -17.15
C ASN A 322 -10.24 -5.22 -16.82
N VAL A 323 -11.56 -5.24 -17.04
CA VAL A 323 -12.46 -4.12 -16.66
C VAL A 323 -12.43 -3.91 -15.16
N LEU A 324 -12.50 -4.99 -14.40
CA LEU A 324 -12.41 -4.97 -12.95
C LEU A 324 -11.11 -4.33 -12.47
N LEU A 325 -9.96 -4.77 -12.98
CA LEU A 325 -8.68 -4.17 -12.61
C LEU A 325 -8.56 -2.72 -13.10
N THR A 326 -9.16 -2.37 -14.24
CA THR A 326 -9.20 -1.00 -14.78
C THR A 326 -10.01 -0.05 -13.90
N THR A 327 -11.17 -0.48 -13.39
CA THR A 327 -11.95 0.28 -12.41
C THR A 327 -11.15 0.51 -11.13
N LEU A 328 -10.32 -0.47 -10.74
CA LEU A 328 -9.43 -0.35 -9.59
C LEU A 328 -8.26 0.60 -9.88
N PHE A 329 -7.73 0.64 -11.11
CA PHE A 329 -6.77 1.67 -11.56
C PHE A 329 -7.34 3.08 -11.45
N PHE A 330 -8.64 3.28 -11.71
CA PHE A 330 -9.31 4.56 -11.46
C PHE A 330 -9.31 4.92 -9.96
N LEU A 331 -9.77 4.02 -9.08
CA LEU A 331 -9.83 4.28 -7.63
C LEU A 331 -8.44 4.56 -7.05
N TRP A 332 -7.43 3.83 -7.54
CA TRP A 332 -6.04 4.07 -7.17
C TRP A 332 -5.52 5.40 -7.73
N GLY A 333 -5.73 5.70 -9.01
CA GLY A 333 -5.37 6.99 -9.60
C GLY A 333 -5.99 8.18 -8.84
N PHE A 334 -7.23 8.01 -8.38
CA PHE A 334 -7.91 8.98 -7.52
C PHE A 334 -7.22 9.15 -6.16
N ALA A 335 -6.93 8.06 -5.46
CA ALA A 335 -6.18 8.12 -4.20
C ALA A 335 -4.79 8.76 -4.38
N TYR A 336 -4.11 8.46 -5.50
CA TYR A 336 -2.81 8.98 -5.84
C TYR A 336 -2.82 10.50 -6.07
N GLY A 337 -3.74 11.01 -6.90
CA GLY A 337 -3.87 12.43 -7.15
C GLY A 337 -4.14 13.23 -5.87
N LEU A 338 -4.94 12.66 -4.96
CA LEU A 338 -5.24 13.28 -3.66
C LEU A 338 -3.99 13.38 -2.78
N ILE A 339 -3.16 12.32 -2.71
CA ILE A 339 -1.87 12.36 -2.00
C ILE A 339 -0.93 13.39 -2.61
N ASN A 340 -0.86 13.48 -3.94
CA ASN A 340 0.07 14.39 -4.61
C ASN A 340 -0.26 15.85 -4.27
N VAL A 341 -1.54 16.24 -4.31
CA VAL A 341 -1.98 17.59 -3.92
C VAL A 341 -1.64 17.89 -2.45
N LEU A 342 -1.84 16.92 -1.55
CA LEU A 342 -1.50 17.04 -0.14
C LEU A 342 0.02 17.28 0.03
N ASN A 343 0.85 16.46 -0.60
CA ASN A 343 2.31 16.55 -0.48
C ASN A 343 2.87 17.90 -0.95
N ILE A 344 2.36 18.45 -2.05
CA ILE A 344 2.76 19.78 -2.56
C ILE A 344 2.45 20.87 -1.51
N ARG A 345 1.29 20.79 -0.86
CA ARG A 345 0.91 21.74 0.20
C ARG A 345 1.77 21.59 1.46
N PHE A 346 2.13 20.38 1.87
CA PHE A 346 3.07 20.20 2.98
C PHE A 346 4.41 20.88 2.73
N GLY A 347 4.93 20.83 1.50
CA GLY A 347 6.14 21.57 1.12
C GLY A 347 6.00 23.08 1.35
N SER A 348 4.82 23.65 1.10
CA SER A 348 4.54 25.07 1.36
C SER A 348 4.34 25.42 2.84
N LEU A 349 3.79 24.50 3.65
CA LEU A 349 3.54 24.69 5.08
C LEU A 349 4.81 24.59 5.94
N THR A 350 5.75 23.74 5.53
CA THR A 350 6.99 23.45 6.27
C THR A 350 8.17 24.36 5.87
N GLN A 351 7.95 25.33 4.99
CA GLN A 351 8.99 26.23 4.43
C GLN A 351 10.24 25.47 3.94
N LEU A 352 10.06 24.27 3.36
CA LEU A 352 11.18 23.48 2.87
C LEU A 352 11.87 24.18 1.71
N SER A 353 13.20 24.11 1.69
CA SER A 353 13.97 24.60 0.55
C SER A 353 13.60 23.82 -0.73
N PRO A 354 13.72 24.42 -1.92
CA PRO A 354 13.39 23.74 -3.18
C PRO A 354 14.19 22.44 -3.40
N TRP A 355 15.39 22.33 -2.81
CA TRP A 355 16.21 21.12 -2.81
C TRP A 355 15.67 20.03 -1.88
N GLN A 356 15.15 20.40 -0.70
CA GLN A 356 14.54 19.45 0.23
C GLN A 356 13.22 18.89 -0.31
N THR A 357 12.39 19.72 -0.95
CA THR A 357 11.14 19.27 -1.60
C THR A 357 11.42 18.25 -2.70
N ARG A 358 12.43 18.50 -3.55
CA ARG A 358 12.90 17.50 -4.52
C ARG A 358 13.51 16.26 -3.86
N GLY A 359 14.11 16.41 -2.68
CA GLY A 359 14.62 15.29 -1.87
C GLY A 359 13.52 14.33 -1.42
N LEU A 360 12.36 14.85 -1.05
CA LEU A 360 11.19 14.03 -0.73
C LEU A 360 10.66 13.28 -1.96
N HIS A 361 10.61 13.95 -3.13
CA HIS A 361 10.27 13.30 -4.40
C HIS A 361 11.27 12.19 -4.76
N ALA A 362 12.58 12.43 -4.58
CA ALA A 362 13.60 11.40 -4.74
C ALA A 362 13.43 10.23 -3.77
N ALA A 363 13.10 10.48 -2.51
CA ALA A 363 12.86 9.42 -1.53
C ALA A 363 11.69 8.52 -1.96
N TYR A 364 10.63 9.11 -2.50
CA TYR A 364 9.49 8.39 -3.05
C TYR A 364 9.88 7.45 -4.21
N PHE A 365 10.61 7.96 -5.21
CA PHE A 365 11.10 7.14 -6.34
C PHE A 365 12.23 6.18 -5.94
N GLY A 366 12.99 6.49 -4.89
CA GLY A 366 13.92 5.56 -4.25
C GLY A 366 13.18 4.37 -3.63
N GLY A 367 12.02 4.62 -3.01
CA GLY A 367 11.07 3.59 -2.59
C GLY A 367 10.61 2.70 -3.74
N TYR A 368 10.33 3.27 -4.92
CA TYR A 368 9.97 2.47 -6.11
C TYR A 368 11.06 1.48 -6.50
N MET A 369 12.32 1.94 -6.52
CA MET A 369 13.47 1.11 -6.84
C MET A 369 13.65 -0.01 -5.80
N ALA A 370 13.59 0.34 -4.52
CA ALA A 370 13.73 -0.62 -3.42
C ALA A 370 12.59 -1.65 -3.41
N GLY A 371 11.33 -1.20 -3.49
CA GLY A 371 10.16 -2.06 -3.53
C GLY A 371 10.16 -3.00 -4.74
N GLY A 372 10.51 -2.49 -5.92
CA GLY A 372 10.62 -3.29 -7.14
C GLY A 372 11.65 -4.43 -7.00
N ILE A 373 12.85 -4.14 -6.50
CA ILE A 373 13.96 -5.10 -6.39
C ILE A 373 13.77 -6.06 -5.21
N LEU A 374 13.51 -5.52 -4.02
CA LEU A 374 13.51 -6.27 -2.76
C LEU A 374 12.22 -7.06 -2.55
N LEU A 375 11.07 -6.48 -2.92
CA LEU A 375 9.75 -7.02 -2.58
C LEU A 375 9.04 -7.61 -3.81
N GLY A 376 9.12 -6.96 -4.98
CA GLY A 376 8.34 -7.32 -6.16
C GLY A 376 8.53 -8.76 -6.63
N ARG A 377 9.78 -9.17 -6.87
CA ARG A 377 10.11 -10.54 -7.31
C ARG A 377 9.68 -11.62 -6.30
N PRO A 378 10.06 -11.57 -5.01
CA PRO A 378 9.69 -12.63 -4.07
C PRO A 378 8.19 -12.71 -3.82
N LEU A 379 7.49 -11.57 -3.75
CA LEU A 379 6.03 -11.56 -3.53
C LEU A 379 5.29 -12.14 -4.73
N LEU A 380 5.62 -11.74 -5.97
CA LEU A 380 4.96 -12.28 -7.17
C LEU A 380 5.16 -13.79 -7.36
N LYS A 381 6.34 -14.29 -6.98
CA LYS A 381 6.63 -15.73 -7.08
C LYS A 381 5.97 -16.56 -5.98
N LYS A 382 5.83 -16.03 -4.76
CA LYS A 382 5.30 -16.77 -3.60
C LYS A 382 3.80 -16.58 -3.39
N LEU A 383 3.30 -15.36 -3.54
CA LEU A 383 1.91 -14.99 -3.23
C LEU A 383 1.01 -14.92 -4.48
N GLY A 384 1.58 -14.90 -5.69
CA GLY A 384 0.83 -14.72 -6.93
C GLY A 384 0.42 -13.26 -7.18
N PHE A 385 -0.44 -13.03 -8.17
CA PHE A 385 -0.87 -11.68 -8.55
C PHE A 385 -1.75 -11.04 -7.48
N ALA A 386 -2.83 -11.72 -7.08
CA ALA A 386 -3.76 -11.22 -6.07
C ALA A 386 -3.05 -10.90 -4.75
N GLY A 387 -2.16 -11.81 -4.30
CA GLY A 387 -1.42 -11.63 -3.07
C GLY A 387 -0.42 -10.49 -3.09
N THR A 388 0.21 -10.23 -4.24
CA THR A 388 1.12 -9.09 -4.36
C THR A 388 0.36 -7.75 -4.41
N LEU A 389 -0.82 -7.71 -5.04
CA LEU A 389 -1.69 -6.53 -5.01
C LEU A 389 -2.13 -6.18 -3.58
N ILE A 390 -2.54 -7.18 -2.80
CA ILE A 390 -2.92 -6.99 -1.39
C ILE A 390 -1.73 -6.48 -0.57
N ALA A 391 -0.55 -7.09 -0.72
CA ALA A 391 0.65 -6.66 -0.02
C ALA A 391 1.05 -5.22 -0.38
N GLY A 392 0.96 -4.84 -1.67
CA GLY A 392 1.23 -3.48 -2.13
C GLY A 392 0.27 -2.44 -1.54
N LEU A 393 -1.03 -2.74 -1.53
CA LEU A 393 -2.06 -1.86 -0.93
C LEU A 393 -1.85 -1.68 0.56
N TYR A 394 -1.45 -2.74 1.26
CA TYR A 394 -1.17 -2.69 2.68
C TYR A 394 0.05 -1.82 2.99
N ILE A 395 1.17 -2.03 2.28
CA ILE A 395 2.39 -1.21 2.43
C ILE A 395 2.08 0.25 2.11
N TYR A 396 1.30 0.52 1.07
CA TYR A 396 0.84 1.85 0.71
C TYR A 396 -0.01 2.50 1.81
N ALA A 397 -1.01 1.78 2.35
CA ALA A 397 -1.84 2.28 3.45
C ALA A 397 -1.02 2.59 4.71
N CYS A 398 -0.04 1.74 5.04
CA CYS A 398 0.89 1.98 6.14
C CYS A 398 1.70 3.27 5.91
N GLY A 399 2.26 3.44 4.72
CA GLY A 399 3.00 4.66 4.39
C GLY A 399 2.14 5.92 4.44
N ALA A 400 0.90 5.86 3.96
CA ALA A 400 -0.07 6.96 4.05
C ALA A 400 -0.39 7.34 5.51
N LEU A 401 -0.51 6.35 6.41
CA LEU A 401 -0.72 6.61 7.84
C LEU A 401 0.55 7.16 8.51
N ILE A 402 1.76 6.77 8.08
CA ILE A 402 3.03 7.34 8.59
C ILE A 402 3.24 8.80 8.12
N PHE A 403 2.55 9.27 7.08
CA PHE A 403 2.56 10.70 6.75
C PHE A 403 1.92 11.58 7.82
N TRP A 404 0.93 11.07 8.55
CA TRP A 404 0.30 11.79 9.64
C TRP A 404 1.29 12.19 10.75
N PRO A 405 2.02 11.27 11.42
CA PRO A 405 2.98 11.64 12.46
C PRO A 405 4.12 12.48 11.90
N SER A 406 4.49 12.27 10.63
CA SER A 406 5.50 13.08 9.95
C SER A 406 5.06 14.55 9.82
N ALA A 407 3.78 14.77 9.48
CA ALA A 407 3.18 16.09 9.39
C ALA A 407 3.06 16.78 10.75
N VAL A 408 2.67 16.05 11.80
CA VAL A 408 2.57 16.59 13.16
C VAL A 408 3.93 17.03 13.69
N ARG A 409 4.98 16.21 13.49
CA ARG A 409 6.32 16.52 13.96
C ARG A 409 7.09 17.49 13.06
N GLY A 410 6.65 17.73 11.83
CA GLY A 410 7.34 18.59 10.87
C GLY A 410 8.78 18.14 10.54
N SER A 411 9.10 16.86 10.72
CA SER A 411 10.48 16.35 10.67
C SER A 411 10.83 15.73 9.31
N LEU A 412 11.82 16.31 8.61
CA LEU A 412 12.22 15.86 7.28
C LEU A 412 12.61 14.36 7.21
N PRO A 413 13.39 13.78 8.15
CA PRO A 413 13.67 12.34 8.16
C PRO A 413 12.42 11.46 8.22
N THR A 414 11.41 11.83 9.00
CA THR A 414 10.15 11.05 9.08
C THR A 414 9.39 11.06 7.76
N PHE A 415 9.37 12.21 7.07
CA PHE A 415 8.81 12.32 5.72
C PHE A 415 9.58 11.53 4.68
N VAL A 416 10.91 11.44 4.78
CA VAL A 416 11.72 10.61 3.87
C VAL A 416 11.33 9.14 4.02
N VAL A 417 11.21 8.66 5.25
CA VAL A 417 10.81 7.27 5.54
C VAL A 417 9.40 6.99 5.02
N SER A 418 8.43 7.89 5.27
CA SER A 418 7.05 7.71 4.79
C SER A 418 6.99 7.62 3.26
N ASN A 419 7.73 8.49 2.55
CA ASN A 419 7.81 8.48 1.10
C ASN A 419 8.41 7.18 0.55
N ILE A 420 9.47 6.66 1.17
CA ILE A 420 10.08 5.38 0.77
C ILE A 420 9.09 4.22 0.93
N VAL A 421 8.35 4.18 2.03
CA VAL A 421 7.35 3.14 2.30
C VAL A 421 6.20 3.21 1.28
N VAL A 422 5.64 4.40 1.06
CA VAL A 422 4.58 4.61 0.06
C VAL A 422 5.06 4.23 -1.34
N GLY A 423 6.24 4.71 -1.75
CA GLY A 423 6.83 4.38 -3.05
C GLY A 423 7.07 2.88 -3.23
N SER A 424 7.47 2.17 -2.17
CA SER A 424 7.66 0.72 -2.20
C SER A 424 6.33 -0.02 -2.42
N GLY A 425 5.26 0.39 -1.74
CA GLY A 425 3.93 -0.18 -1.90
C GLY A 425 3.39 0.04 -3.33
N LEU A 426 3.56 1.25 -3.85
CA LEU A 426 3.13 1.59 -5.21
C LEU A 426 3.92 0.85 -6.29
N ALA A 427 5.23 0.66 -6.11
CA ALA A 427 6.01 -0.18 -7.02
C ALA A 427 5.48 -1.61 -7.10
N LEU A 428 5.03 -2.20 -5.99
CA LEU A 428 4.42 -3.54 -6.00
C LEU A 428 3.12 -3.58 -6.78
N LEU A 429 2.27 -2.55 -6.58
CA LEU A 429 1.02 -2.42 -7.30
C LEU A 429 1.25 -2.23 -8.80
N GLU A 430 2.17 -1.34 -9.19
CA GLU A 430 2.49 -1.06 -10.60
C GLU A 430 3.11 -2.28 -11.27
N THR A 431 4.03 -2.96 -10.58
CA THR A 431 4.64 -4.21 -11.07
C THR A 431 3.57 -5.23 -11.42
N THR A 432 2.62 -5.43 -10.50
CA THR A 432 1.68 -6.53 -10.56
C THR A 432 0.51 -6.21 -11.49
N ALA A 433 -0.05 -5.01 -11.38
CA ALA A 433 -1.21 -4.59 -12.14
C ALA A 433 -0.88 -4.39 -13.62
N ASN A 434 0.23 -3.72 -13.95
CA ASN A 434 0.64 -3.56 -15.35
C ASN A 434 0.98 -4.91 -16.00
N LEU A 435 1.67 -5.79 -15.27
CA LEU A 435 1.94 -7.14 -15.77
C LEU A 435 0.65 -7.93 -15.98
N PHE A 436 -0.30 -7.85 -15.04
CA PHE A 436 -1.57 -8.54 -15.13
C PHE A 436 -2.33 -8.13 -16.41
N ILE A 437 -2.52 -6.83 -16.65
CA ILE A 437 -3.26 -6.34 -17.82
C ILE A 437 -2.52 -6.66 -19.13
N ALA A 438 -1.19 -6.60 -19.10
CA ALA A 438 -0.38 -6.92 -20.27
C ALA A 438 -0.59 -8.38 -20.72
N ILE A 439 -0.63 -9.34 -19.79
CA ILE A 439 -0.67 -10.77 -20.12
C ILE A 439 -2.06 -11.43 -19.99
N CYS A 440 -3.05 -10.74 -19.40
CA CYS A 440 -4.42 -11.25 -19.27
C CYS A 440 -5.19 -11.10 -20.59
N GLY A 441 -5.34 -12.20 -21.32
CA GLY A 441 -5.95 -12.25 -22.64
C GLY A 441 -4.94 -12.24 -23.80
N PRO A 442 -5.40 -12.15 -25.06
CA PRO A 442 -4.54 -12.33 -26.24
C PRO A 442 -3.37 -11.33 -26.28
N LEU A 443 -2.15 -11.81 -26.51
CA LEU A 443 -0.94 -10.98 -26.44
C LEU A 443 -0.87 -9.90 -27.53
N GLU A 444 -1.68 -10.02 -28.59
CA GLU A 444 -1.78 -9.06 -29.69
C GLU A 444 -2.31 -7.67 -29.27
N TYR A 445 -3.19 -7.61 -28.27
CA TYR A 445 -3.78 -6.35 -27.78
C TYR A 445 -3.17 -5.89 -26.45
N SER A 446 -2.03 -6.45 -26.04
CA SER A 446 -1.38 -6.20 -24.75
C SER A 446 -1.13 -4.70 -24.51
N GLU A 447 -0.53 -4.01 -25.49
CA GLU A 447 -0.19 -2.59 -25.41
C GLU A 447 -1.44 -1.71 -25.37
N VAL A 448 -2.47 -2.07 -26.15
CA VAL A 448 -3.74 -1.33 -26.21
C VAL A 448 -4.48 -1.44 -24.88
N ARG A 449 -4.62 -2.66 -24.34
CA ARG A 449 -5.28 -2.89 -23.05
C ARG A 449 -4.61 -2.11 -21.93
N LEU A 450 -3.28 -2.18 -21.85
CA LEU A 450 -2.53 -1.49 -20.82
C LEU A 450 -2.66 0.03 -20.94
N CYS A 451 -2.64 0.57 -22.15
CA CYS A 451 -2.79 2.01 -22.39
C CYS A 451 -4.21 2.51 -22.04
N VAL A 452 -5.25 1.75 -22.34
CA VAL A 452 -6.64 2.05 -21.92
C VAL A 452 -6.75 2.03 -20.40
N ALA A 453 -6.24 0.98 -19.74
CA ALA A 453 -6.33 0.86 -18.28
C ALA A 453 -5.61 2.01 -17.55
N GLN A 454 -4.41 2.35 -18.02
CA GLN A 454 -3.62 3.49 -17.53
C GLN A 454 -4.27 4.86 -17.84
N SER A 455 -5.18 4.94 -18.81
CA SER A 455 -5.98 6.15 -19.04
C SER A 455 -7.02 6.34 -17.94
N PHE A 456 -7.68 5.27 -17.48
CA PHE A 456 -8.63 5.35 -16.36
C PHE A 456 -7.97 5.78 -15.04
N GLN A 457 -6.71 5.38 -14.81
CA GLN A 457 -5.91 5.92 -13.72
C GLN A 457 -5.77 7.45 -13.82
N GLY A 458 -5.44 7.96 -15.02
CA GLY A 458 -5.34 9.40 -15.27
C GLY A 458 -6.67 10.15 -15.05
N ILE A 459 -7.80 9.54 -15.42
CA ILE A 459 -9.13 10.09 -15.12
C ILE A 459 -9.34 10.19 -13.59
N GLY A 460 -8.93 9.17 -12.84
CA GLY A 460 -8.97 9.20 -11.38
C GLY A 460 -8.17 10.36 -10.79
N ASP A 461 -6.94 10.57 -11.28
CA ASP A 461 -6.05 11.65 -10.86
C ASP A 461 -6.65 13.05 -11.10
N ILE A 462 -7.29 13.25 -12.26
CA ILE A 462 -8.00 14.50 -12.59
C ILE A 462 -9.15 14.74 -11.61
N CYS A 463 -10.00 13.73 -11.40
CA CYS A 463 -11.12 13.84 -10.46
C CYS A 463 -10.66 14.16 -9.03
N ALA A 464 -9.53 13.57 -8.62
CA ALA A 464 -8.96 13.82 -7.30
C ALA A 464 -8.38 15.22 -7.16
N THR A 465 -7.64 15.69 -8.15
CA THR A 465 -7.02 17.02 -8.14
C THR A 465 -8.09 18.12 -8.09
N GLU A 466 -9.14 18.00 -8.91
CA GLU A 466 -10.27 18.93 -8.94
C GLU A 466 -11.07 18.94 -7.63
N LEU A 467 -11.35 17.74 -7.09
CA LEU A 467 -12.02 17.62 -5.80
C LEU A 467 -11.18 18.25 -4.69
N ALA A 468 -9.87 17.97 -4.68
CA ALA A 468 -8.97 18.52 -3.68
C ALA A 468 -8.95 20.05 -3.72
N GLN A 469 -8.72 20.63 -4.90
CA GLN A 469 -8.67 22.08 -5.05
C GLN A 469 -9.99 22.79 -4.70
N LYS A 470 -11.16 22.20 -5.01
CA LYS A 470 -12.47 22.85 -4.81
C LYS A 470 -13.16 22.54 -3.49
N ALA A 471 -12.98 21.33 -2.96
CA ALA A 471 -13.70 20.87 -1.76
C ALA A 471 -12.83 20.91 -0.49
N LEU A 472 -11.52 20.65 -0.59
CA LEU A 472 -10.63 20.60 0.57
C LEU A 472 -9.97 21.95 0.89
N TYR A 473 -9.76 22.82 -0.11
CA TYR A 473 -8.99 24.06 0.04
C TYR A 473 -9.77 25.30 -0.41
N LYS A 474 -10.64 25.83 0.46
CA LYS A 474 -11.39 27.06 0.18
C LYS A 474 -10.61 28.33 0.50
N ASN A 475 -9.62 28.32 1.41
CA ASN A 475 -8.90 29.53 1.83
C ASN A 475 -7.42 29.24 2.24
N PRO A 476 -6.42 29.68 1.44
CA PRO A 476 -5.01 29.30 1.58
C PRO A 476 -4.26 29.82 2.83
N LYS A 477 -4.97 30.36 3.83
CA LYS A 477 -4.39 30.89 5.09
C LYS A 477 -4.97 30.25 6.35
N ASP A 478 -5.90 29.30 6.22
CA ASP A 478 -6.58 28.71 7.38
C ASP A 478 -5.80 27.53 7.96
N VAL A 479 -5.48 27.58 9.26
CA VAL A 479 -4.79 26.49 9.98
C VAL A 479 -5.64 25.21 10.04
N ALA A 480 -6.95 25.34 9.81
CA ALA A 480 -7.88 24.22 9.62
C ALA A 480 -7.57 23.37 8.37
N GLU A 481 -6.77 23.85 7.43
CA GLU A 481 -6.41 23.09 6.22
C GLU A 481 -5.36 21.97 6.51
N VAL A 482 -4.49 22.15 7.51
CA VAL A 482 -3.51 21.11 7.94
C VAL A 482 -4.22 19.90 8.56
N VAL A 483 -5.32 20.19 9.26
CA VAL A 483 -6.21 19.22 9.93
C VAL A 483 -6.99 18.42 8.89
N ASN A 484 -7.58 19.10 7.89
CA ASN A 484 -8.23 18.41 6.77
C ASN A 484 -7.28 17.48 6.01
N ALA A 485 -5.99 17.83 5.91
CA ALA A 485 -4.99 16.97 5.25
C ALA A 485 -4.77 15.64 5.99
N GLN A 486 -4.79 15.63 7.32
CA GLN A 486 -4.60 14.43 8.14
C GLN A 486 -5.76 13.43 7.98
N TRP A 487 -7.01 13.89 8.09
CA TRP A 487 -8.21 13.08 7.81
C TRP A 487 -8.22 12.54 6.39
N THR A 488 -7.67 13.29 5.44
CA THR A 488 -7.59 12.86 4.05
C THR A 488 -6.62 11.68 3.89
N TYR A 489 -5.44 11.71 4.53
CA TYR A 489 -4.51 10.55 4.53
C TYR A 489 -5.12 9.31 5.16
N LEU A 490 -5.85 9.46 6.27
CA LEU A 490 -6.56 8.37 6.90
C LEU A 490 -7.66 7.80 6.01
N ALA A 491 -8.45 8.64 5.34
CA ALA A 491 -9.46 8.20 4.38
C ALA A 491 -8.82 7.40 3.23
N ILE A 492 -7.68 7.86 2.70
CA ILE A 492 -6.93 7.15 1.68
C ILE A 492 -6.45 5.78 2.18
N ALA A 493 -5.91 5.71 3.39
CA ALA A 493 -5.48 4.45 4.00
C ALA A 493 -6.67 3.48 4.18
N PHE A 494 -7.81 3.97 4.65
CA PHE A 494 -9.02 3.17 4.81
C PHE A 494 -9.53 2.61 3.48
N VAL A 495 -9.55 3.45 2.42
CA VAL A 495 -9.91 3.01 1.06
C VAL A 495 -8.93 1.95 0.56
N ALA A 496 -7.62 2.11 0.80
CA ALA A 496 -6.62 1.13 0.39
C ALA A 496 -6.79 -0.22 1.10
N VAL A 497 -7.09 -0.21 2.41
CA VAL A 497 -7.41 -1.42 3.18
C VAL A 497 -8.69 -2.06 2.67
N LEU A 498 -9.75 -1.28 2.45
CA LEU A 498 -11.00 -1.79 1.89
C LEU A 498 -10.77 -2.46 0.53
N LEU A 499 -9.96 -1.84 -0.32
CA LEU A 499 -9.58 -2.40 -1.62
C LEU A 499 -8.81 -3.71 -1.47
N SER A 500 -7.94 -3.82 -0.47
CA SER A 500 -7.20 -5.05 -0.18
C SER A 500 -8.14 -6.20 0.21
N VAL A 501 -9.19 -5.91 0.97
CA VAL A 501 -10.25 -6.88 1.32
C VAL A 501 -11.05 -7.27 0.08
N VAL A 502 -11.36 -6.32 -0.81
CA VAL A 502 -12.01 -6.63 -2.10
C VAL A 502 -11.14 -7.57 -2.92
N PHE A 503 -9.85 -7.29 -3.08
CA PHE A 503 -8.90 -8.16 -3.81
C PHE A 503 -8.79 -9.56 -3.20
N TYR A 504 -8.97 -9.68 -1.89
CA TYR A 504 -8.94 -10.96 -1.21
C TYR A 504 -10.11 -11.88 -1.60
N TYR A 505 -11.31 -11.32 -1.77
CA TYR A 505 -12.49 -12.08 -2.19
C TYR A 505 -12.63 -12.22 -3.71
N LEU A 506 -11.80 -11.52 -4.47
CA LEU A 506 -11.89 -11.47 -5.92
C LEU A 506 -11.21 -12.69 -6.56
N PRO A 507 -11.91 -13.49 -7.39
CA PRO A 507 -11.31 -14.61 -8.08
C PRO A 507 -10.48 -14.11 -9.26
N LEU A 508 -9.26 -13.65 -9.01
CA LEU A 508 -8.34 -13.24 -10.07
C LEU A 508 -7.72 -14.48 -10.74
N PRO A 509 -7.68 -14.54 -12.09
CA PRO A 509 -6.95 -15.58 -12.80
C PRO A 509 -5.44 -15.46 -12.53
N GLU A 510 -4.75 -16.60 -12.45
CA GLU A 510 -3.30 -16.65 -12.20
C GLU A 510 -2.57 -17.10 -13.48
N ALA A 511 -1.25 -16.85 -13.55
CA ALA A 511 -0.39 -17.35 -14.62
C ALA A 511 0.54 -18.43 -14.03
N PRO A 512 0.22 -19.72 -14.19
CA PRO A 512 1.09 -20.80 -13.77
C PRO A 512 2.44 -20.73 -14.49
N ASN A 513 3.52 -21.11 -13.79
CA ASN A 513 4.87 -21.13 -14.36
C ASN A 513 4.96 -22.03 -15.61
N ASP A 514 4.19 -23.12 -15.64
CA ASP A 514 4.18 -24.06 -16.77
C ASP A 514 3.54 -23.48 -18.03
N ASP A 515 2.47 -22.70 -17.89
CA ASP A 515 1.86 -22.02 -19.03
C ASP A 515 2.78 -20.94 -19.59
N LEU A 516 3.48 -20.21 -18.71
CA LEU A 516 4.53 -19.27 -19.13
C LEU A 516 5.66 -19.99 -19.86
N ARG A 517 6.07 -21.20 -19.44
CA ARG A 517 7.07 -22.01 -20.15
C ARG A 517 6.57 -22.49 -21.52
N ARG A 518 5.29 -22.88 -21.63
CA ARG A 518 4.67 -23.30 -22.89
C ARG A 518 4.63 -22.16 -23.90
N VAL A 519 4.23 -20.96 -23.49
CA VAL A 519 4.27 -19.74 -24.34
C VAL A 519 5.71 -19.43 -24.76
N ALA A 520 6.68 -19.58 -23.84
CA ALA A 520 8.09 -19.39 -24.17
C ALA A 520 8.58 -20.35 -25.27
N ALA A 521 8.10 -21.60 -25.24
CA ALA A 521 8.49 -22.66 -26.18
C ALA A 521 7.82 -22.53 -27.56
N GLN A 522 6.62 -21.93 -27.64
CA GLN A 522 5.87 -21.76 -28.90
C GLN A 522 6.53 -20.79 -29.87
N ARG A 523 7.26 -19.78 -29.38
CA ARG A 523 7.92 -18.78 -30.23
C ARG A 523 9.41 -19.10 -30.44
N PRO A 524 9.83 -19.66 -31.60
CA PRO A 524 11.24 -19.92 -31.90
C PRO A 524 12.08 -18.63 -31.95
N GLU A 525 11.45 -17.50 -32.23
CA GLU A 525 12.06 -16.17 -32.27
C GLU A 525 12.65 -15.74 -30.92
N ASN A 526 12.12 -16.24 -29.80
CA ASN A 526 12.68 -16.00 -28.47
C ASN A 526 14.07 -16.63 -28.30
N ARG A 527 14.42 -17.63 -29.13
CA ARG A 527 15.74 -18.28 -29.15
C ARG A 527 16.72 -17.63 -30.12
N ALA A 528 16.26 -16.68 -30.95
CA ALA A 528 17.13 -15.92 -31.84
C ALA A 528 18.21 -15.17 -31.04
N LYS A 529 19.36 -14.95 -31.69
CA LYS A 529 20.50 -14.26 -31.08
C LYS A 529 20.81 -12.98 -31.84
N VAL A 530 20.89 -11.87 -31.12
CA VAL A 530 21.50 -10.62 -31.58
C VAL A 530 22.93 -10.61 -31.03
N LEU A 531 23.92 -10.56 -31.91
CA LEU A 531 25.34 -10.76 -31.55
C LEU A 531 25.52 -12.12 -30.83
N LYS A 532 26.02 -12.10 -29.58
CA LYS A 532 26.25 -13.29 -28.74
C LYS A 532 25.11 -13.60 -27.77
N TYR A 533 24.17 -12.67 -27.58
CA TYR A 533 23.11 -12.76 -26.56
C TYR A 533 21.74 -13.09 -27.18
N ARG A 534 20.84 -13.66 -26.38
CA ARG A 534 19.46 -13.92 -26.82
C ARG A 534 18.75 -12.58 -27.06
N THR A 535 18.03 -12.45 -28.18
CA THR A 535 17.30 -11.22 -28.54
C THR A 535 16.40 -10.77 -27.40
N CYS A 536 15.70 -11.69 -26.73
CA CYS A 536 14.82 -11.38 -25.61
C CYS A 536 15.54 -10.68 -24.44
N ASN A 537 16.76 -11.12 -24.09
CA ASN A 537 17.52 -10.50 -23.00
C ASN A 537 18.02 -9.11 -23.38
N VAL A 538 18.43 -8.91 -24.64
CA VAL A 538 18.87 -7.60 -25.14
C VAL A 538 17.70 -6.63 -25.21
N THR A 539 16.56 -7.06 -25.77
CA THR A 539 15.32 -6.29 -25.83
C THR A 539 14.85 -5.91 -24.42
N PHE A 540 14.87 -6.85 -23.47
CA PHE A 540 14.48 -6.57 -22.09
C PHE A 540 15.46 -5.59 -21.41
N GLY A 541 16.77 -5.78 -21.55
CA GLY A 541 17.77 -4.90 -20.96
C GLY A 541 17.70 -3.47 -21.50
N LEU A 542 17.54 -3.31 -22.82
CA LEU A 542 17.31 -2.01 -23.44
C LEU A 542 15.92 -1.42 -23.09
N GLY A 543 14.92 -2.26 -22.85
CA GLY A 543 13.62 -1.86 -22.34
C GLY A 543 13.71 -1.26 -20.94
N VAL A 544 14.42 -1.92 -20.02
CA VAL A 544 14.73 -1.41 -18.66
C VAL A 544 15.51 -0.11 -18.72
N TRP A 545 16.52 -0.02 -19.60
CA TRP A 545 17.27 1.21 -19.86
C TRP A 545 16.35 2.35 -20.31
N SER A 546 15.54 2.09 -21.34
CA SER A 546 14.61 3.07 -21.89
C SER A 546 13.58 3.52 -20.84
N MET A 547 13.07 2.58 -20.04
CA MET A 547 12.10 2.87 -18.98
C MET A 547 12.66 3.79 -17.91
N PHE A 548 13.91 3.53 -17.49
CA PHE A 548 14.61 4.37 -16.53
C PHE A 548 14.76 5.82 -17.01
N PHE A 549 15.31 6.01 -18.22
CA PHE A 549 15.53 7.35 -18.77
C PHE A 549 14.24 8.06 -19.19
N TYR A 550 13.23 7.31 -19.64
CA TYR A 550 11.92 7.86 -19.95
C TYR A 550 11.24 8.42 -18.70
N VAL A 551 11.13 7.61 -17.63
CA VAL A 551 10.52 8.04 -16.37
C VAL A 551 11.32 9.19 -15.75
N ALA A 552 12.65 9.14 -15.83
CA ALA A 552 13.51 10.25 -15.43
C ALA A 552 13.09 11.57 -16.11
N GLY A 553 12.95 11.58 -17.44
CA GLY A 553 12.51 12.77 -18.17
C GLY A 553 11.06 13.17 -17.88
N GLN A 554 10.16 12.20 -17.71
CA GLN A 554 8.76 12.43 -17.34
C GLN A 554 8.65 13.18 -16.01
N GLU A 555 9.31 12.68 -14.97
CA GLU A 555 9.22 13.26 -13.64
C GLU A 555 9.93 14.61 -13.55
N ALA A 556 11.04 14.77 -14.27
CA ALA A 556 11.72 16.06 -14.37
C ALA A 556 10.79 17.13 -14.95
N HIS A 557 10.07 16.79 -16.03
CA HIS A 557 9.05 17.66 -16.61
C HIS A 557 7.93 17.96 -15.62
N LEU A 558 7.33 16.93 -15.01
CA LEU A 558 6.20 17.07 -14.09
C LEU A 558 6.51 18.01 -12.91
N VAL A 559 7.65 17.80 -12.24
CA VAL A 559 8.02 18.54 -11.03
C VAL A 559 8.36 20.01 -11.32
N ASN A 560 8.98 20.31 -12.47
CA ASN A 560 9.44 21.66 -12.82
C ASN A 560 8.48 22.39 -13.77
N PHE A 561 7.33 21.80 -14.11
CA PHE A 561 6.39 22.34 -15.08
C PHE A 561 5.82 23.70 -14.66
N VAL A 562 5.34 23.80 -13.41
CA VAL A 562 4.76 25.05 -12.88
C VAL A 562 5.81 26.15 -12.87
N ASP A 563 7.02 25.87 -12.38
CA ASP A 563 8.16 26.80 -12.39
C ASP A 563 8.48 27.28 -13.82
N TYR A 564 8.41 26.38 -14.81
CA TYR A 564 8.64 26.73 -16.22
C TYR A 564 7.55 27.65 -16.78
N VAL A 565 6.29 27.38 -16.48
CA VAL A 565 5.19 28.21 -16.98
C VAL A 565 5.20 29.58 -16.31
N THR A 566 5.36 29.65 -14.99
CA THR A 566 5.44 30.92 -14.26
C THR A 566 6.60 31.79 -14.74
N TYR A 567 7.74 31.19 -15.11
CA TYR A 567 8.84 31.91 -15.73
C TYR A 567 8.51 32.39 -17.16
N SER A 568 7.86 31.55 -17.96
CA SER A 568 7.64 31.82 -19.39
C SER A 568 6.50 32.80 -19.64
N ASP A 569 5.43 32.74 -18.85
CA ASP A 569 4.27 33.62 -18.92
C ASP A 569 3.67 33.86 -17.51
N PRO A 570 4.05 34.97 -16.85
CA PRO A 570 3.52 35.32 -15.54
C PRO A 570 2.02 35.66 -15.52
N SER A 571 1.39 35.89 -16.68
CA SER A 571 -0.02 36.27 -16.77
C SER A 571 -0.99 35.09 -16.59
N VAL A 572 -0.47 33.87 -16.71
CA VAL A 572 -1.25 32.64 -16.63
C VAL A 572 -1.40 32.20 -15.17
N SER A 573 -2.65 32.09 -14.71
CA SER A 573 -2.96 31.57 -13.36
C SER A 573 -2.47 30.13 -13.22
N SER A 574 -1.55 29.88 -12.28
CA SER A 574 -0.92 28.57 -12.05
C SER A 574 -1.88 27.50 -11.51
N ASN A 575 -3.04 27.89 -10.96
CA ASN A 575 -3.90 26.99 -10.19
C ASN A 575 -4.58 25.90 -11.04
N ASP A 576 -4.92 26.22 -12.30
CA ASP A 576 -5.64 25.29 -13.19
C ASP A 576 -4.70 24.48 -14.09
N LEU A 577 -3.42 24.85 -14.17
CA LEU A 577 -2.51 24.27 -15.16
C LEU A 577 -2.13 22.81 -14.89
N GLY A 578 -2.09 22.41 -13.61
CA GLY A 578 -1.86 21.02 -13.23
C GLY A 578 -2.97 20.12 -13.75
N ALA A 579 -4.24 20.52 -13.55
CA ALA A 579 -5.41 19.77 -14.00
C ALA A 579 -5.48 19.70 -15.54
N VAL A 580 -5.14 20.80 -16.23
CA VAL A 580 -5.05 20.82 -17.70
C VAL A 580 -3.96 19.85 -18.19
N GLY A 581 -2.77 19.86 -17.55
CA GLY A 581 -1.68 18.93 -17.87
C GLY A 581 -2.08 17.46 -17.72
N SER A 582 -2.69 17.08 -16.58
CA SER A 582 -3.21 15.72 -16.36
C SER A 582 -4.31 15.33 -17.37
N THR A 583 -5.13 16.29 -17.80
CA THR A 583 -6.15 16.07 -18.84
C THR A 583 -5.53 15.80 -20.20
N VAL A 584 -4.57 16.62 -20.62
CA VAL A 584 -3.83 16.44 -21.89
C VAL A 584 -3.09 15.11 -21.89
N TRP A 585 -2.47 14.74 -20.77
CA TRP A 585 -1.80 13.45 -20.59
C TRP A 585 -2.78 12.27 -20.76
N THR A 586 -3.94 12.34 -20.12
CA THR A 586 -4.96 11.29 -20.20
C THR A 586 -5.53 11.14 -21.61
N ILE A 587 -5.80 12.25 -22.29
CA ILE A 587 -6.25 12.26 -23.69
C ILE A 587 -5.17 11.65 -24.59
N GLY A 588 -3.90 11.99 -24.36
CA GLY A 588 -2.77 11.44 -25.12
C GLY A 588 -2.66 9.91 -25.00
N ARG A 589 -2.91 9.34 -23.81
CA ARG A 589 -2.97 7.88 -23.61
C ARG A 589 -4.11 7.25 -24.40
N LEU A 590 -5.32 7.80 -24.33
CA LEU A 590 -6.47 7.28 -25.08
C LEU A 590 -6.25 7.36 -26.60
N ALA A 591 -5.70 8.47 -27.09
CA ALA A 591 -5.33 8.64 -28.49
C ALA A 591 -4.27 7.61 -28.92
N THR A 592 -3.26 7.38 -28.09
CA THR A 592 -2.21 6.38 -28.34
C THR A 592 -2.80 4.96 -28.42
N ALA A 593 -3.71 4.61 -27.52
CA ALA A 593 -4.41 3.32 -27.55
C ALA A 593 -5.20 3.14 -28.86
N PHE A 594 -5.91 4.18 -29.31
CA PHE A 594 -6.66 4.16 -30.56
C PHE A 594 -5.74 4.00 -31.79
N ILE A 595 -4.63 4.73 -31.85
CA ILE A 595 -3.63 4.64 -32.93
C ILE A 595 -3.07 3.22 -33.03
N MET A 596 -2.73 2.60 -31.90
CA MET A 596 -2.21 1.22 -31.89
C MET A 596 -3.27 0.18 -32.28
N TRP A 597 -4.54 0.43 -31.96
CA TRP A 597 -5.62 -0.49 -32.28
C TRP A 597 -5.95 -0.52 -33.78
N LYS A 598 -5.87 0.62 -34.48
CA LYS A 598 -6.35 0.75 -35.86
C LYS A 598 -5.30 1.10 -36.91
N LEU A 599 -4.29 1.89 -36.57
CA LEU A 599 -3.47 2.59 -37.57
C LEU A 599 -2.05 2.05 -37.66
N LEU A 600 -1.36 1.92 -36.53
CA LEU A 600 0.08 1.67 -36.50
C LEU A 600 0.44 0.54 -35.54
N LYS A 601 1.51 -0.20 -35.87
CA LYS A 601 2.09 -1.17 -34.94
C LYS A 601 2.69 -0.46 -33.72
N PRO A 602 2.64 -1.06 -32.51
CA PRO A 602 3.15 -0.45 -31.28
C PRO A 602 4.57 0.11 -31.38
N ARG A 603 5.46 -0.60 -32.10
CA ARG A 603 6.85 -0.18 -32.36
C ARG A 603 6.97 1.16 -33.12
N TRP A 604 6.11 1.40 -34.11
CA TRP A 604 6.12 2.65 -34.88
C TRP A 604 5.47 3.78 -34.09
N THR A 605 4.40 3.49 -33.36
CA THR A 605 3.78 4.45 -32.45
C THR A 605 4.79 4.93 -31.42
N LEU A 606 5.53 4.01 -30.77
CA LEU A 606 6.58 4.36 -29.81
C LEU A 606 7.66 5.26 -30.43
N PHE A 607 8.07 4.99 -31.67
CA PHE A 607 9.08 5.78 -32.37
C PHE A 607 8.63 7.22 -32.61
N ILE A 608 7.38 7.40 -33.07
CA ILE A 608 6.79 8.72 -33.30
C ILE A 608 6.67 9.49 -31.98
N LEU A 609 6.19 8.84 -30.91
CA LEU A 609 6.04 9.47 -29.60
C LEU A 609 7.38 9.96 -29.03
N TYR A 610 8.45 9.18 -29.13
CA TYR A 610 9.78 9.62 -28.69
C TYR A 610 10.32 10.79 -29.50
N ILE A 611 10.21 10.74 -30.83
CA ILE A 611 10.66 11.84 -31.70
C ILE A 611 9.88 13.11 -31.36
N ALA A 612 8.55 13.02 -31.26
CA ALA A 612 7.71 14.16 -30.90
C ALA A 612 8.09 14.72 -29.52
N SER A 613 8.26 13.86 -28.51
CA SER A 613 8.63 14.27 -27.15
C SER A 613 9.99 14.99 -27.11
N ILE A 614 10.98 14.49 -27.88
CA ILE A 614 12.30 15.13 -28.01
C ILE A 614 12.21 16.48 -28.74
N VAL A 615 11.45 16.54 -29.83
CA VAL A 615 11.28 17.77 -30.62
C VAL A 615 10.57 18.85 -29.81
N PHE A 616 9.43 18.54 -29.20
CA PHE A 616 8.70 19.50 -28.36
C PHE A 616 9.49 19.88 -27.11
N GLY A 617 10.22 18.94 -26.50
CA GLY A 617 11.15 19.23 -25.41
C GLY A 617 12.27 20.19 -25.83
N ALA A 618 12.81 20.05 -27.04
CA ALA A 618 13.81 20.98 -27.58
C ALA A 618 13.20 22.35 -27.92
N LEU A 619 11.97 22.40 -28.42
CA LEU A 619 11.27 23.66 -28.69
C LEU A 619 11.01 24.46 -27.41
N CYS A 620 10.79 23.80 -26.26
CA CYS A 620 10.70 24.49 -24.96
C CYS A 620 11.98 25.26 -24.59
N ILE A 621 13.14 24.92 -25.14
CA ILE A 621 14.39 25.64 -24.85
C ILE A 621 14.39 27.02 -25.53
N TYR A 622 13.75 27.13 -26.70
CA TYR A 622 13.84 28.30 -27.58
C TYR A 622 12.56 29.15 -27.64
N THR A 623 11.45 28.66 -27.09
CA THR A 623 10.15 29.35 -27.13
C THR A 623 9.91 30.15 -25.85
N THR A 624 9.10 31.21 -25.95
CA THR A 624 8.77 32.11 -24.82
C THR A 624 7.30 32.51 -24.84
N GLY A 625 6.75 32.97 -23.71
CA GLY A 625 5.34 33.35 -23.58
C GLY A 625 4.39 32.15 -23.73
N GLN A 626 3.18 32.40 -24.23
CA GLN A 626 2.16 31.35 -24.39
C GLN A 626 2.59 30.18 -25.29
N THR A 627 3.45 30.46 -26.30
CA THR A 627 3.97 29.37 -27.16
C THR A 627 4.78 28.35 -26.37
N ALA A 628 5.57 28.79 -25.38
CA ALA A 628 6.33 27.90 -24.50
C ALA A 628 5.42 27.00 -23.67
N VAL A 629 4.29 27.54 -23.18
CA VAL A 629 3.28 26.77 -22.43
C VAL A 629 2.65 25.71 -23.32
N VAL A 630 2.29 26.05 -24.56
CA VAL A 630 1.74 25.08 -25.53
C VAL A 630 2.76 23.99 -25.87
N MET A 631 4.03 24.33 -26.09
CA MET A 631 5.08 23.32 -26.34
C MET A 631 5.22 22.38 -25.14
N ALA A 632 5.19 22.90 -23.91
CA ALA A 632 5.23 22.08 -22.70
C ALA A 632 3.99 21.19 -22.54
N MET A 633 2.79 21.65 -22.94
CA MET A 633 1.59 20.80 -22.96
C MET A 633 1.68 19.70 -24.03
N MET A 634 2.28 19.99 -25.19
CA MET A 634 2.54 18.96 -26.21
C MET A 634 3.50 17.88 -25.67
N VAL A 635 4.45 18.26 -24.82
CA VAL A 635 5.31 17.29 -24.13
C VAL A 635 4.48 16.31 -23.28
N PHE A 636 3.50 16.79 -22.49
CA PHE A 636 2.57 15.90 -21.79
C PHE A 636 1.81 14.97 -22.77
N LEU A 637 1.27 15.52 -23.87
CA LEU A 637 0.49 14.74 -24.83
C LEU A 637 1.28 13.55 -25.39
N PHE A 638 2.49 13.80 -25.90
CA PHE A 638 3.30 12.78 -26.59
C PHE A 638 4.04 11.84 -25.64
N ALA A 639 4.45 12.30 -24.46
CA ALA A 639 5.09 11.42 -23.49
C ALA A 639 4.10 10.42 -22.89
N SER A 640 2.82 10.78 -22.77
CA SER A 640 1.81 10.04 -22.02
C SER A 640 1.66 8.54 -22.35
N GLY A 641 1.75 8.19 -23.63
CA GLY A 641 1.57 6.82 -24.14
C GLY A 641 2.85 5.96 -24.12
N ILE A 642 4.02 6.54 -23.85
CA ILE A 642 5.30 5.83 -23.93
C ILE A 642 5.41 4.75 -22.85
N PHE A 643 5.09 5.07 -21.60
CA PHE A 643 5.14 4.14 -20.46
C PHE A 643 4.41 2.81 -20.72
N PRO A 644 3.09 2.79 -21.03
CA PRO A 644 2.36 1.53 -21.19
C PRO A 644 2.87 0.71 -22.37
N ILE A 645 3.24 1.35 -23.48
CA ILE A 645 3.82 0.65 -24.64
C ILE A 645 5.15 0.02 -24.27
N LEU A 646 6.01 0.80 -23.61
CA LEU A 646 7.36 0.39 -23.23
C LEU A 646 7.32 -0.80 -22.28
N PHE A 647 6.43 -0.77 -21.29
CA PHE A 647 6.23 -1.86 -20.35
C PHE A 647 5.78 -3.14 -21.07
N ALA A 648 4.69 -3.08 -21.86
CA ALA A 648 4.13 -4.24 -22.53
C ALA A 648 5.10 -4.86 -23.57
N ILE A 649 5.78 -4.03 -24.37
CA ILE A 649 6.78 -4.51 -25.34
C ILE A 649 7.98 -5.16 -24.63
N SER A 650 8.46 -4.58 -23.53
CA SER A 650 9.64 -5.08 -22.82
C SER A 650 9.40 -6.44 -22.17
N VAL A 651 8.17 -6.71 -21.72
CA VAL A 651 7.79 -8.01 -21.15
C VAL A 651 7.60 -9.08 -22.24
N ARG A 652 7.34 -8.70 -23.51
CA ARG A 652 7.08 -9.65 -24.60
C ARG A 652 8.28 -10.57 -24.86
N GLY A 653 8.03 -11.88 -24.79
CA GLY A 653 9.05 -12.93 -24.96
C GLY A 653 9.78 -13.34 -23.69
N THR A 654 9.64 -12.60 -22.57
CA THR A 654 10.27 -12.98 -21.28
C THR A 654 9.62 -14.20 -20.64
N ALA A 655 8.32 -14.42 -20.91
CA ALA A 655 7.55 -15.62 -20.62
C ALA A 655 7.82 -16.22 -19.22
N GLN A 656 8.65 -17.27 -19.08
CA GLN A 656 9.01 -17.86 -17.78
C GLN A 656 9.54 -16.84 -16.75
N HIS A 657 10.17 -15.76 -17.23
CA HIS A 657 10.72 -14.70 -16.39
C HIS A 657 9.82 -13.47 -16.25
N ALA A 658 8.59 -13.48 -16.80
CA ALA A 658 7.71 -12.32 -16.84
C ALA A 658 7.48 -11.66 -15.46
N LYS A 659 7.27 -12.47 -14.41
CA LYS A 659 7.14 -11.98 -13.02
C LYS A 659 8.39 -11.23 -12.53
N THR A 660 9.58 -11.72 -12.89
CA THR A 660 10.85 -11.07 -12.54
C THR A 660 11.14 -9.86 -13.43
N ALA A 661 10.79 -9.95 -14.71
CA ALA A 661 10.93 -8.87 -15.68
C ALA A 661 10.10 -7.65 -15.28
N ALA A 662 8.84 -7.85 -14.88
CA ALA A 662 7.98 -6.79 -14.39
C ALA A 662 8.58 -6.10 -13.16
N SER A 663 9.10 -6.85 -12.19
CA SER A 663 9.68 -6.30 -10.95
C SER A 663 10.92 -5.45 -11.21
N LEU A 664 11.74 -5.84 -12.19
CA LEU A 664 12.88 -5.03 -12.64
C LEU A 664 12.44 -3.80 -13.46
N LEU A 665 11.40 -3.91 -14.29
CA LEU A 665 10.82 -2.75 -14.99
C LEU A 665 10.23 -1.74 -13.99
N ALA A 666 9.54 -2.21 -12.96
CA ALA A 666 9.04 -1.32 -11.91
C ALA A 666 10.18 -0.67 -11.11
N ALA A 667 11.25 -1.41 -10.82
CA ALA A 667 12.43 -0.82 -10.18
C ALA A 667 13.08 0.29 -11.04
N SER A 668 13.05 0.14 -12.36
CA SER A 668 13.58 1.15 -13.28
C SER A 668 12.79 2.46 -13.28
N ILE A 669 11.54 2.47 -12.80
CA ILE A 669 10.77 3.70 -12.54
C ILE A 669 11.50 4.62 -11.54
N GLY A 670 12.39 4.07 -10.71
CA GLY A 670 13.32 4.84 -9.87
C GLY A 670 14.18 5.88 -10.61
N GLY A 671 14.22 5.82 -11.95
CA GLY A 671 14.63 6.90 -12.85
C GLY A 671 14.17 8.30 -12.42
N GLY A 672 12.94 8.39 -11.90
CA GLY A 672 12.33 9.64 -11.45
C GLY A 672 13.04 10.34 -10.29
N ALA A 673 13.92 9.65 -9.54
CA ALA A 673 14.50 10.21 -8.32
C ALA A 673 15.54 11.32 -8.58
N PHE A 674 16.39 11.18 -9.59
CA PHE A 674 17.55 12.08 -9.78
C PHE A 674 17.30 13.18 -10.82
N ALA A 675 16.44 12.95 -11.81
CA ALA A 675 16.28 13.86 -12.93
C ALA A 675 15.67 15.23 -12.58
N PRO A 676 14.72 15.34 -11.63
CA PRO A 676 14.26 16.64 -11.15
C PRO A 676 15.38 17.51 -10.56
N PHE A 677 16.38 16.90 -9.90
CA PHE A 677 17.56 17.62 -9.40
C PHE A 677 18.45 18.12 -10.52
N ALA A 678 18.72 17.27 -11.52
CA ALA A 678 19.53 17.64 -12.67
C ALA A 678 18.87 18.79 -13.46
N GLN A 679 17.55 18.73 -13.68
CA GLN A 679 16.81 19.79 -14.35
C GLN A 679 16.82 21.09 -13.53
N HIS A 680 16.64 21.01 -12.22
CA HIS A 680 16.69 22.22 -11.39
C HIS A 680 18.11 22.82 -11.35
N ALA A 681 19.16 22.01 -11.27
CA ALA A 681 20.53 22.50 -11.35
C ALA A 681 20.80 23.21 -12.69
N ALA A 682 20.31 22.64 -13.80
CA ALA A 682 20.38 23.27 -15.11
C ALA A 682 19.62 24.62 -15.13
N ALA A 683 18.42 24.67 -14.52
CA ALA A 683 17.63 25.88 -14.40
C ALA A 683 18.35 27.00 -13.62
N VAL A 684 18.94 26.66 -12.48
CA VAL A 684 19.70 27.62 -11.64
C VAL A 684 20.94 28.15 -12.38
N SER A 685 21.58 27.31 -13.22
CA SER A 685 22.82 27.69 -13.89
C SER A 685 22.65 28.60 -15.12
N ARG A 686 21.61 28.39 -15.93
CA ARG A 686 21.45 29.04 -17.26
C ARG A 686 20.01 29.47 -17.56
N GLY A 687 19.12 29.44 -16.58
CA GLY A 687 17.72 29.83 -16.69
C GLY A 687 16.76 28.66 -16.94
N GLN A 688 15.49 28.92 -16.65
CA GLN A 688 14.42 27.92 -16.67
C GLN A 688 14.20 27.25 -18.04
N PRO A 689 14.30 27.93 -19.20
CA PRO A 689 14.16 27.27 -20.51
C PRO A 689 15.29 26.30 -20.82
N TRP A 690 16.52 26.62 -20.42
CA TRP A 690 17.67 25.73 -20.61
C TRP A 690 17.52 24.42 -19.84
N SER A 691 16.73 24.40 -18.77
CA SER A 691 16.47 23.19 -17.98
C SER A 691 15.92 22.03 -18.80
N TYR A 692 15.15 22.30 -19.87
CA TYR A 692 14.59 21.29 -20.78
C TYR A 692 15.65 20.55 -21.61
N SER A 693 16.89 21.04 -21.70
CA SER A 693 18.01 20.29 -22.27
C SER A 693 18.24 18.95 -21.54
N THR A 694 17.96 18.90 -20.24
CA THR A 694 18.03 17.69 -19.41
C THR A 694 17.00 16.66 -19.91
N ILE A 695 15.76 17.08 -20.14
CA ILE A 695 14.68 16.21 -20.64
C ILE A 695 15.03 15.67 -22.02
N VAL A 696 15.51 16.55 -22.92
CA VAL A 696 15.94 16.17 -24.28
C VAL A 696 17.06 15.12 -24.23
N ALA A 697 18.06 15.30 -23.37
CA ALA A 697 19.16 14.35 -23.21
C ALA A 697 18.68 12.99 -22.69
N LEU A 698 17.82 12.99 -21.66
CA LEU A 698 17.27 11.77 -21.07
C LEU A 698 16.42 10.99 -22.09
N TRP A 699 15.52 11.65 -22.81
CA TRP A 699 14.69 10.98 -23.82
C TRP A 699 15.46 10.57 -25.06
N SER A 700 16.52 11.28 -25.44
CA SER A 700 17.44 10.83 -26.48
C SER A 700 18.17 9.55 -26.08
N ALA A 701 18.60 9.44 -24.81
CA ALA A 701 19.18 8.22 -24.27
C ALA A 701 18.16 7.07 -24.22
N ALA A 702 16.90 7.36 -23.89
CA ALA A 702 15.80 6.39 -23.88
C ALA A 702 15.43 5.90 -25.30
N ALA A 703 15.54 6.77 -26.31
CA ALA A 703 15.19 6.49 -27.70
C ALA A 703 16.09 5.43 -28.37
N ILE A 704 17.28 5.14 -27.81
CA ILE A 704 18.18 4.07 -28.26
C ILE A 704 17.42 2.74 -28.40
N PHE A 705 16.53 2.45 -27.45
CA PHE A 705 15.71 1.23 -27.50
C PHE A 705 14.81 1.18 -28.73
N VAL A 706 14.20 2.29 -29.10
CA VAL A 706 13.25 2.33 -30.21
C VAL A 706 13.95 2.30 -31.56
N VAL A 707 15.14 2.87 -31.65
CA VAL A 707 16.05 2.67 -32.78
C VAL A 707 16.38 1.18 -32.91
N TYR A 708 16.80 0.52 -31.83
CA TYR A 708 17.05 -0.94 -31.84
C TYR A 708 15.84 -1.74 -32.34
N LEU A 709 14.64 -1.46 -31.81
CA LEU A 709 13.42 -2.16 -32.23
C LEU A 709 13.13 -1.97 -33.73
N ASN A 710 13.39 -0.78 -34.29
CA ASN A 710 13.07 -0.45 -35.67
C ASN A 710 14.13 -0.80 -36.70
N PHE A 711 15.37 -1.03 -36.30
CA PHE A 711 16.46 -1.35 -37.23
C PHE A 711 16.93 -2.80 -37.14
N VAL A 712 16.79 -3.48 -36.00
CA VAL A 712 17.24 -4.88 -35.85
C VAL A 712 16.15 -5.88 -36.27
N PRO A 713 16.31 -6.68 -37.34
CA PRO A 713 15.25 -7.56 -37.84
C PRO A 713 14.77 -8.61 -36.83
N GLN A 714 15.68 -9.12 -36.01
CA GLN A 714 15.38 -10.12 -34.98
C GLN A 714 14.50 -9.52 -33.87
N ALA A 715 14.77 -8.27 -33.48
CA ALA A 715 13.96 -7.54 -32.51
C ALA A 715 12.54 -7.29 -33.06
N LYS A 716 12.42 -6.86 -34.33
CA LYS A 716 11.12 -6.64 -34.99
C LYS A 716 10.21 -7.86 -34.91
N ARG A 717 10.75 -9.04 -35.25
CA ARG A 717 9.99 -10.30 -35.22
C ARG A 717 9.54 -10.65 -33.81
N GLN A 718 10.45 -10.52 -32.83
CA GLN A 718 10.13 -10.77 -31.42
C GLN A 718 9.00 -9.86 -30.88
N VAL A 719 9.04 -8.56 -31.21
CA VAL A 719 8.17 -7.57 -30.57
C VAL A 719 6.93 -7.21 -31.37
N ASP A 720 6.85 -7.46 -32.67
CA ASP A 720 5.63 -7.12 -33.41
C ASP A 720 4.48 -8.08 -33.00
N PRO A 721 3.24 -7.57 -32.80
CA PRO A 721 2.09 -8.42 -32.49
C PRO A 721 1.84 -9.47 -33.57
N VAL A 722 1.61 -10.72 -33.16
CA VAL A 722 1.24 -11.82 -34.06
C VAL A 722 -0.23 -12.17 -33.80
N LYS A 723 -1.02 -12.26 -34.87
CA LYS A 723 -2.44 -12.64 -34.78
C LYS A 723 -2.57 -14.06 -34.25
N ASP A 724 -3.60 -14.30 -33.42
CA ASP A 724 -3.92 -15.61 -32.84
C ASP A 724 -2.83 -16.24 -31.94
N ASP A 725 -1.92 -15.43 -31.38
CA ASP A 725 -0.86 -15.88 -30.49
C ASP A 725 -1.36 -16.03 -29.04
N TYR A 726 -2.22 -17.01 -28.81
CA TYR A 726 -2.69 -17.42 -27.48
C TYR A 726 -2.81 -18.95 -27.40
N ILE A 727 -2.72 -19.50 -26.18
CA ILE A 727 -2.80 -20.95 -25.97
C ILE A 727 -4.23 -21.40 -26.26
N LYS A 728 -4.46 -22.09 -27.38
CA LYS A 728 -5.75 -22.74 -27.68
C LYS A 728 -5.89 -24.01 -26.84
N GLU A 729 -7.04 -24.18 -26.18
CA GLU A 729 -7.41 -25.51 -25.64
C GLU A 729 -7.56 -26.48 -26.81
N LYS A 730 -7.01 -27.68 -26.63
CA LYS A 730 -7.20 -28.80 -27.56
C LYS A 730 -8.43 -29.58 -27.15
#